data_AF-A0A9Q4MN77-F1
#
_entry.id   AF-A0A9Q4MN77-F1
#
_cell.length_a   1.000
_cell.length_b   1.000
_cell.length_c   1.000
_cell.angle_alpha   90.00
_cell.angle_beta   90.00
_cell.angle_gamma   90.00
#
_symmetry.space_group_name_H-M   'P 1'
#
loop_
_entity.id
_entity.type
_entity.pdbx_description
1 polymer ?
#
loop_
_entity_poly.entity_id
_entity_poly.type
_entity_poly.pdbx_seq_one_letter_code
_entity_poly.pdbx_strand_id
1 'polypeptide(L)'
;MKYADVILPLPLENSYTYRIPEDLERAVTPGCRVIVHFGKKRYYTAIVMEVHDREPVSDFETKEIYALLDATPVLRRPQLRFWKWISSYYICKLGDVYKAALPSGLKLESETAVTYNEDFEATAPLRPNEQAVLDAFSGVLKLTISELEKKTGLRNVVPIVSSLMVKGAVEVSEELKRGFVPKTQAFIRLAEAYWDETKLQAVFEELKRAKKQELLLVSFLDLSHTLNPALSKELSKKELLERSGYTSAVLEGLLKRGILESYEKEVGRLQVSVCRLQEPNPLSPAQEKAYGEIHEAFKTKEVCLLHGVTSSGKTEIYVRLIHEVLRLGRQVLYMLPEIAITTQITERLAKLFGDKLLVYHSKFSDNERVEVWNKLLHSDEPMLVLGVRSSLFLPFKDLGLIIVDEEHENTYKQQDPAPRYHARNAAIVLAGMHGGKTLLGSATPSIDSYFNATAGKYGLVELSTRYGDCLMPEIITVDVKELKRKKIMKDTLFSPLLVEKVREALSRGEQAILFQNRRGFAPMIECRGCGWVPHCVNCDVSLTYHKAHNQLVCHYCGYTYRLPQVCPECKGTEFKMQGFGTEKVEEEIAGQFPAVKVERLDFDTARTRTAYERIISDFEKGKTQILIGTQMLSKGLDFGNVSVVGILSADSLMNFPDFRAHERAYQLMVQVSGRAGRRDKRGTVILQTTQPEHPLIRMVQHFAYKEMVSLQLSERSMFRYPPYYRLIVLILRSRNEEALQEMSALYAEKLRARLGERVLGPVTPPITRVQTLHIKKIVLKIEISAGIAPLREILEGIHTEMQGYVPFKQLLVHYDVDPA
;
A
#
# COMPACT_ATOMS: atom_id res chain seq x y z
N MET A 1 31.16 10.37 28.99
CA MET A 1 31.23 9.99 27.58
C MET A 1 30.03 9.13 27.28
N LYS A 2 29.12 9.62 26.42
CA LYS A 2 27.90 8.90 26.06
C LYS A 2 28.01 8.18 24.72
N TYR A 3 27.20 7.13 24.58
CA TYR A 3 27.09 6.32 23.37
C TYR A 3 25.64 6.26 22.91
N ALA A 4 25.44 6.10 21.61
CA ALA A 4 24.14 5.92 20.98
C ALA A 4 24.11 4.63 20.17
N ASP A 5 23.11 3.80 20.43
CA ASP A 5 22.75 2.68 19.56
C ASP A 5 21.86 3.19 18.44
N VAL A 6 22.26 2.97 17.18
CA VAL A 6 21.54 3.48 16.02
C VAL A 6 21.06 2.37 15.07
N ILE A 7 19.90 2.58 14.45
CA ILE A 7 19.38 1.75 13.35
C ILE A 7 19.84 2.34 12.03
N LEU A 8 20.53 1.53 11.24
CA LEU A 8 20.86 1.83 9.86
C LEU A 8 19.76 1.34 8.92
N PRO A 9 19.52 2.00 7.77
CA PRO A 9 18.58 1.53 6.75
C PRO A 9 19.23 0.39 5.96
N LEU A 10 19.67 -0.67 6.63
CA LEU A 10 20.39 -1.81 6.09
C LEU A 10 19.89 -3.08 6.78
N PRO A 11 19.83 -4.24 6.09
CA PRO A 11 19.35 -5.50 6.65
C PRO A 11 20.40 -6.13 7.59
N LEU A 12 20.74 -5.44 8.67
CA LEU A 12 21.77 -5.82 9.64
C LEU A 12 21.11 -6.38 10.91
N GLU A 13 21.78 -7.32 11.58
CA GLU A 13 21.20 -8.04 12.71
C GLU A 13 20.96 -7.16 13.93
N ASN A 14 21.87 -6.19 14.17
CA ASN A 14 21.93 -5.41 15.39
C ASN A 14 21.89 -3.90 15.11
N SER A 15 21.58 -3.13 16.14
CA SER A 15 21.97 -1.72 16.22
C SER A 15 23.49 -1.60 16.29
N TYR A 16 24.00 -0.47 15.81
CA TYR A 16 25.43 -0.15 15.90
C TYR A 16 25.64 0.96 16.91
N THR A 17 26.64 0.80 17.77
CA THR A 17 26.98 1.77 18.80
C THR A 17 27.96 2.80 18.23
N TYR A 18 27.66 4.08 18.41
CA TYR A 18 28.52 5.21 18.08
C TYR A 18 28.76 6.07 19.31
N ARG A 19 29.92 6.71 19.37
CA ARG A 19 30.22 7.71 20.40
C ARG A 19 29.50 9.01 20.10
N ILE A 20 28.91 9.64 21.13
CA ILE A 20 28.28 10.95 21.00
C ILE A 20 29.33 12.01 21.29
N PRO A 21 29.61 12.93 20.34
CA PRO A 21 30.48 14.09 20.59
C PRO A 21 29.98 14.94 21.77
N GLU A 22 30.90 15.55 22.52
CA GLU A 22 30.57 16.32 23.74
C GLU A 22 29.58 17.47 23.47
N ASP A 23 29.67 18.11 22.31
CA ASP A 23 28.78 19.17 21.85
C ASP A 23 27.35 18.68 21.55
N LEU A 24 27.18 17.38 21.28
CA LEU A 24 25.90 16.76 20.95
C LEU A 24 25.27 15.96 22.10
N GLU A 25 25.96 15.74 23.22
CA GLU A 25 25.52 14.87 24.33
C GLU A 25 24.16 15.26 24.94
N ARG A 26 23.76 16.53 24.86
CA ARG A 26 22.47 17.03 25.37
C ARG A 26 21.36 17.01 24.33
N ALA A 27 21.70 17.04 23.03
CA ALA A 27 20.74 17.15 21.94
C ALA A 27 20.34 15.78 21.36
N VAL A 28 21.27 14.82 21.37
CA VAL A 28 21.01 13.46 20.87
C VAL A 28 20.12 12.72 21.84
N THR A 29 18.90 12.39 21.39
CA THR A 29 17.92 11.62 22.15
C THR A 29 17.32 10.50 21.29
N PRO A 30 16.74 9.45 21.90
CA PRO A 30 16.07 8.39 21.15
C PRO A 30 14.99 8.92 20.21
N GLY A 31 15.04 8.48 18.95
CA GLY A 31 14.14 8.87 17.87
C GLY A 31 14.66 10.00 16.98
N CYS A 32 15.80 10.63 17.30
CA CYS A 32 16.46 11.60 16.42
C CYS A 32 17.11 10.90 15.22
N ARG A 33 17.17 11.59 14.08
CA ARG A 33 18.04 11.19 12.96
C ARG A 33 19.44 11.74 13.16
N VAL A 34 20.41 10.88 12.95
CA VAL A 34 21.83 11.22 12.99
C VAL A 34 22.51 10.73 11.72
N ILE A 35 23.52 11.45 11.26
CA ILE A 35 24.42 11.00 10.21
C ILE A 35 25.54 10.21 10.87
N VAL A 36 25.76 9.00 10.39
CA VAL A 36 26.86 8.14 10.83
C VAL A 36 27.63 7.58 9.64
N HIS A 37 28.90 7.30 9.89
CA HIS A 37 29.77 6.71 8.88
C HIS A 37 29.85 5.18 9.04
N PHE A 38 29.36 4.45 8.05
CA PHE A 38 29.36 2.98 8.07
C PHE A 38 30.21 2.39 6.94
N GLY A 39 31.17 1.53 7.27
CA GLY A 39 32.13 0.97 6.32
C GLY A 39 33.33 1.89 6.05
N LYS A 40 33.84 1.90 4.81
CA LYS A 40 35.07 2.62 4.43
C LYS A 40 34.89 4.10 4.05
N LYS A 41 33.74 4.53 3.47
CA LYS A 41 33.48 5.93 3.05
C LYS A 41 32.00 6.39 3.01
N ARG A 42 31.02 5.62 3.51
CA ARG A 42 29.59 5.92 3.27
C ARG A 42 28.89 6.56 4.47
N TYR A 43 28.16 7.63 4.21
CA TYR A 43 27.26 8.27 5.17
C TYR A 43 25.84 7.71 5.06
N TYR A 44 25.25 7.37 6.20
CA TYR A 44 23.85 6.95 6.29
C TYR A 44 23.11 7.79 7.31
N THR A 45 21.84 8.09 7.02
CA THR A 45 20.89 8.57 8.02
C THR A 45 20.44 7.40 8.89
N ALA A 46 20.89 7.39 10.13
CA ALA A 46 20.50 6.43 11.15
C ALA A 46 19.50 7.04 12.13
N ILE A 47 18.73 6.17 12.80
CA ILE A 47 17.81 6.56 13.87
C ILE A 47 18.40 6.14 15.21
N VAL A 48 18.49 7.06 16.16
CA VAL A 48 18.93 6.77 17.53
C VAL A 48 17.87 5.95 18.24
N MET A 49 18.23 4.78 18.76
CA MET A 49 17.33 3.89 19.51
C MET A 49 17.44 4.07 21.00
N GLU A 50 18.67 4.17 21.49
CA GLU A 50 19.00 4.22 22.90
C GLU A 50 20.25 5.08 23.05
N VAL A 51 20.32 5.82 24.16
CA VAL A 51 21.50 6.57 24.58
C VAL A 51 21.91 5.99 25.92
N HIS A 52 23.18 5.62 26.07
CA HIS A 52 23.69 4.96 27.26
C HIS A 52 25.15 5.33 27.55
N ASP A 53 25.59 5.03 28.78
CA ASP A 53 26.97 5.30 29.23
C ASP A 53 27.86 4.04 29.16
N ARG A 54 27.32 2.92 28.64
CA ARG A 54 28.06 1.67 28.47
C ARG A 54 29.03 1.77 27.30
N GLU A 55 30.33 1.70 27.58
CA GLU A 55 31.35 1.58 26.54
C GLU A 55 31.28 0.19 25.88
N PRO A 56 31.25 0.12 24.53
CA PRO A 56 31.17 -1.17 23.84
C PRO A 56 32.46 -1.97 24.06
N VAL A 57 32.32 -3.19 24.56
CA VAL A 57 33.42 -4.16 24.66
C VAL A 57 33.68 -4.70 23.26
N SER A 58 34.63 -4.09 22.54
CA SER A 58 34.94 -4.43 21.15
C SER A 58 36.42 -4.24 20.83
N ASP A 59 36.97 -5.12 20.00
CA ASP A 59 38.32 -4.98 19.42
C ASP A 59 38.41 -3.86 18.35
N PHE A 60 37.27 -3.22 18.03
CA PHE A 60 37.17 -2.18 17.01
C PHE A 60 36.98 -0.79 17.62
N GLU A 61 37.63 0.20 17.01
CA GLU A 61 37.49 1.60 17.42
C GLU A 61 36.06 2.11 17.18
N THR A 62 35.45 2.67 18.22
CA THR A 62 34.10 3.23 18.15
C THR A 62 34.14 4.59 17.45
N LYS A 63 33.44 4.69 16.31
CA LYS A 63 33.32 5.95 15.56
C LYS A 63 32.35 6.92 16.23
N GLU A 64 32.54 8.20 15.97
CA GLU A 64 31.64 9.25 16.42
C GLU A 64 30.44 9.46 15.48
N ILE A 65 29.35 9.98 16.05
CA ILE A 65 28.24 10.55 15.28
C ILE A 65 28.77 11.76 14.50
N TYR A 66 28.52 11.78 13.19
CA TYR A 66 28.99 12.86 12.33
C TYR A 66 28.16 14.13 12.48
N ALA A 67 26.83 14.01 12.51
CA ALA A 67 25.93 15.15 12.66
C ALA A 67 24.55 14.74 13.20
N LEU A 68 23.88 15.66 13.88
CA LEU A 68 22.47 15.56 14.25
C LEU A 68 21.63 16.29 13.19
N LEU A 69 20.59 15.64 12.65
CA LEU A 69 19.75 16.22 11.59
C LEU A 69 18.53 16.97 12.12
N ASP A 70 18.07 16.65 13.32
CA ASP A 70 16.81 17.14 13.87
C ASP A 70 17.01 17.81 15.23
N ALA A 71 16.33 18.93 15.45
CA ALA A 71 16.24 19.56 16.77
C ALA A 71 15.35 18.76 17.74
N THR A 72 14.41 17.96 17.20
CA THR A 72 13.48 17.13 17.97
C THR A 72 13.37 15.72 17.37
N PRO A 73 13.07 14.68 18.17
CA PRO A 73 12.94 13.32 17.66
C PRO A 73 11.85 13.19 16.58
N VAL A 74 12.19 12.59 15.44
CA VAL A 74 11.22 12.30 14.36
C VAL A 74 10.35 11.08 14.64
N LEU A 75 10.75 10.28 15.61
CA LEU A 75 10.03 9.11 16.11
C LEU A 75 9.82 9.23 17.61
N ARG A 76 8.62 8.92 18.07
CA ARG A 76 8.34 8.85 19.51
C ARG A 76 8.65 7.45 20.03
N ARG A 77 8.77 7.32 21.35
CA ARG A 77 9.10 6.05 22.02
C ARG A 77 8.13 4.89 21.66
N PRO A 78 6.80 5.08 21.58
CA PRO A 78 5.89 4.03 21.15
C PRO A 78 6.22 3.47 19.76
N GLN A 79 6.61 4.32 18.80
CA GLN A 79 6.99 3.88 17.45
C GLN A 79 8.28 3.05 17.47
N LEU A 80 9.30 3.46 18.25
CA LEU A 80 10.54 2.68 18.38
C LEU A 80 10.27 1.29 18.97
N ARG A 81 9.38 1.20 19.98
CA ARG A 81 8.92 -0.07 20.55
C ARG A 81 8.15 -0.90 19.53
N PHE A 82 7.29 -0.26 18.73
CA PHE A 82 6.53 -0.91 17.68
C PHE A 82 7.44 -1.48 16.59
N TRP A 83 8.47 -0.76 16.17
CA TRP A 83 9.45 -1.25 15.19
C TRP A 83 10.23 -2.46 15.71
N LYS A 84 10.67 -2.41 16.98
CA LYS A 84 11.28 -3.56 17.67
C LYS A 84 10.33 -4.76 17.71
N TRP A 85 9.05 -4.54 18.01
CA TRP A 85 8.03 -5.60 18.01
C TRP A 85 7.84 -6.20 16.61
N ILE A 86 7.72 -5.38 15.56
CA ILE A 86 7.59 -5.88 14.17
C ILE A 86 8.80 -6.74 13.80
N SER A 87 10.01 -6.22 14.02
CA SER A 87 11.25 -6.93 13.73
C SER A 87 11.29 -8.28 14.45
N SER A 88 10.91 -8.30 15.73
CA SER A 88 10.92 -9.53 16.53
C SER A 88 9.82 -10.52 16.18
N TYR A 89 8.59 -10.04 15.95
CA TYR A 89 7.46 -10.92 15.67
C TYR A 89 7.56 -11.53 14.27
N TYR A 90 7.95 -10.72 13.28
CA TYR A 90 8.06 -11.14 11.88
C TYR A 90 9.45 -11.67 11.49
N ILE A 91 10.37 -11.77 12.46
CA ILE A 91 11.70 -12.39 12.30
C ILE A 91 12.44 -11.75 11.11
N CYS A 92 12.50 -10.42 11.13
CA CYS A 92 13.14 -9.61 10.12
C CYS A 92 14.07 -8.59 10.78
N LYS A 93 14.93 -7.96 10.00
CA LYS A 93 15.93 -7.03 10.54
C LYS A 93 15.32 -5.66 10.82
N LEU A 94 15.80 -4.98 11.84
CA LEU A 94 15.24 -3.68 12.24
C LEU A 94 15.44 -2.61 11.16
N GLY A 95 16.52 -2.69 10.38
CA GLY A 95 16.70 -1.85 9.22
C GLY A 95 15.72 -2.10 8.07
N ASP A 96 15.15 -3.30 7.94
CA ASP A 96 14.05 -3.56 6.98
C ASP A 96 12.78 -2.83 7.42
N VAL A 97 12.50 -2.84 8.73
CA VAL A 97 11.39 -2.08 9.31
C VAL A 97 11.60 -0.58 9.09
N TYR A 98 12.80 -0.07 9.33
CA TYR A 98 13.15 1.33 9.06
C TYR A 98 12.92 1.69 7.58
N LYS A 99 13.39 0.85 6.64
CA LYS A 99 13.14 1.07 5.21
C LYS A 99 11.64 1.13 4.87
N ALA A 100 10.83 0.25 5.45
CA ALA A 100 9.39 0.23 5.21
C ALA A 100 8.64 1.38 5.89
N ALA A 101 9.13 1.85 7.04
CA ALA A 101 8.42 2.78 7.91
C ALA A 101 8.65 4.26 7.58
N LEU A 102 9.92 4.67 7.41
CA LEU A 102 10.23 6.10 7.22
C LEU A 102 10.07 6.51 5.74
N PRO A 103 9.37 7.63 5.44
CA PRO A 103 9.32 8.20 4.09
C PRO A 103 10.72 8.42 3.50
N SER A 104 10.91 8.15 2.21
CA SER A 104 12.18 8.38 1.50
C SER A 104 12.64 9.83 1.58
N GLY A 105 11.72 10.80 1.58
CA GLY A 105 12.06 12.22 1.75
C GLY A 105 12.71 12.56 3.10
N LEU A 106 12.56 11.71 4.12
CA LEU A 106 13.22 11.83 5.43
C LEU A 106 14.51 10.99 5.53
N LYS A 107 14.83 10.18 4.52
CA LYS A 107 16.08 9.43 4.46
C LYS A 107 17.08 10.27 3.66
N LEU A 108 17.99 10.94 4.36
CA LEU A 108 19.15 11.53 3.72
C LEU A 108 20.13 10.39 3.42
N GLU A 109 20.17 9.96 2.17
CA GLU A 109 21.17 9.01 1.68
C GLU A 109 22.24 9.79 0.92
N SER A 110 23.49 9.38 1.05
CA SER A 110 24.58 9.85 0.20
C SER A 110 24.28 9.38 -1.23
N GLU A 111 23.96 10.31 -2.12
CA GLU A 111 23.95 10.01 -3.55
C GLU A 111 25.37 10.18 -4.06
N THR A 112 25.83 9.19 -4.84
CA THR A 112 27.11 9.28 -5.52
C THR A 112 26.98 10.29 -6.65
N ALA A 113 27.58 11.46 -6.46
CA ALA A 113 27.68 12.51 -7.44
C ALA A 113 28.99 12.34 -8.23
N VAL A 114 28.88 12.44 -9.54
CA VAL A 114 29.98 12.40 -10.48
C VAL A 114 30.22 13.83 -10.94
N THR A 115 31.42 14.35 -10.74
CA THR A 115 31.86 15.67 -11.19
C THR A 115 32.71 15.48 -12.43
N TYR A 116 32.42 16.22 -13.49
CA TYR A 116 33.25 16.23 -14.69
C TYR A 116 34.50 17.08 -14.45
N ASN A 117 35.66 16.56 -14.85
CA ASN A 117 36.91 17.31 -14.82
C ASN A 117 37.05 18.08 -16.14
N GLU A 118 36.91 19.41 -16.09
CA GLU A 118 36.99 20.28 -17.27
C GLU A 118 38.37 20.25 -17.95
N ASP A 119 39.43 19.96 -17.19
CA ASP A 119 40.81 19.89 -17.68
C ASP A 119 41.14 18.54 -18.33
N PHE A 120 40.16 17.65 -18.48
CA PHE A 120 40.38 16.32 -19.06
C PHE A 120 40.47 16.35 -20.59
N GLU A 121 41.66 16.04 -21.12
CA GLU A 121 41.86 15.72 -22.52
C GLU A 121 42.05 14.21 -22.74
N ALA A 122 41.27 13.64 -23.65
CA ALA A 122 41.35 12.22 -23.95
C ALA A 122 42.62 11.89 -24.75
N THR A 123 43.52 11.12 -24.15
CA THR A 123 44.76 10.65 -24.80
C THR A 123 44.52 9.57 -25.88
N ALA A 124 43.32 8.99 -25.93
CA ALA A 124 42.87 8.01 -26.92
C ALA A 124 41.36 8.14 -27.17
N PRO A 125 40.82 7.64 -28.31
CA PRO A 125 39.39 7.68 -28.59
C PRO A 125 38.58 6.97 -27.50
N LEU A 126 37.60 7.66 -26.92
CA LEU A 126 36.71 7.09 -25.92
C LEU A 126 35.70 6.12 -26.57
N ARG A 127 35.25 5.13 -25.80
CA ARG A 127 34.19 4.23 -26.28
C ARG A 127 32.88 5.01 -26.42
N PRO A 128 31.94 4.60 -27.31
CA PRO A 128 30.67 5.31 -27.50
C PRO A 128 29.88 5.56 -26.20
N ASN A 129 29.89 4.59 -25.28
CA ASN A 129 29.22 4.72 -23.99
C ASN A 129 29.98 5.65 -23.00
N GLU A 130 31.31 5.73 -23.10
CA GLU A 130 32.12 6.66 -22.30
C GLU A 130 31.89 8.10 -22.80
N GLN A 131 31.86 8.29 -24.11
CA GLN A 131 31.55 9.58 -24.73
C GLN A 131 30.13 10.03 -24.36
N ALA A 132 29.14 9.15 -24.45
CA ALA A 132 27.75 9.46 -24.06
C ALA A 132 27.63 9.93 -22.59
N VAL A 133 28.45 9.36 -21.69
CA VAL A 133 28.47 9.79 -20.28
C VAL A 133 29.11 11.17 -20.13
N LEU A 134 30.18 11.49 -20.87
CA LEU A 134 30.77 12.84 -20.86
C LEU A 134 29.84 13.87 -21.50
N ASP A 135 29.16 13.53 -22.59
CA ASP A 135 28.19 14.39 -23.27
C ASP A 135 27.00 14.74 -22.37
N ALA A 136 26.66 13.87 -21.41
CA ALA A 136 25.59 14.11 -20.45
C ALA A 136 25.87 15.32 -19.53
N PHE A 137 27.14 15.68 -19.33
CA PHE A 137 27.60 16.86 -18.58
C PHE A 137 27.54 18.16 -19.38
N SER A 138 27.05 18.15 -20.63
CA SER A 138 26.89 19.38 -21.41
C SER A 138 26.06 20.43 -20.67
N GLY A 139 26.72 21.53 -20.28
CA GLY A 139 26.14 22.65 -19.52
C GLY A 139 26.05 22.46 -18.00
N VAL A 140 26.53 21.35 -17.43
CA VAL A 140 26.48 21.09 -15.97
C VAL A 140 27.71 20.27 -15.54
N LEU A 141 28.48 20.76 -14.57
CA LEU A 141 29.73 20.10 -14.12
C LEU A 141 29.53 18.90 -13.20
N LYS A 142 28.31 18.70 -12.70
CA LYS A 142 28.03 17.70 -11.67
C LYS A 142 26.69 17.03 -11.89
N LEU A 143 26.66 15.71 -11.85
CA LEU A 143 25.47 14.88 -12.06
C LEU A 143 25.48 13.66 -11.14
N THR A 144 24.32 13.21 -10.70
CA THR A 144 24.22 11.94 -9.95
C THR A 144 24.23 10.74 -10.88
N ILE A 145 24.56 9.54 -10.36
CA ILE A 145 24.48 8.29 -11.15
C ILE A 145 23.10 8.11 -11.79
N SER A 146 22.01 8.42 -11.08
CA SER A 146 20.65 8.30 -11.61
C SER A 146 20.33 9.32 -12.72
N GLU A 147 20.89 10.54 -12.62
CA GLU A 147 20.75 11.55 -13.68
C GLU A 147 21.55 11.17 -14.93
N LEU A 148 22.73 10.57 -14.75
CA LEU A 148 23.53 10.02 -15.84
C LEU A 148 22.78 8.87 -16.54
N GLU A 149 22.20 7.92 -15.81
CA GLU A 149 21.39 6.85 -16.41
C GLU A 149 20.21 7.39 -17.21
N LYS A 150 19.53 8.43 -16.69
CA LYS A 150 18.40 9.05 -17.35
C LYS A 150 18.78 9.83 -18.61
N LYS A 151 19.89 10.61 -18.56
CA LYS A 151 20.37 11.40 -19.71
C LYS A 151 20.99 10.52 -20.80
N THR A 152 21.69 9.45 -20.42
CA THR A 152 22.38 8.56 -21.37
C THR A 152 21.50 7.42 -21.89
N GLY A 153 20.41 7.08 -21.19
CA GLY A 153 19.56 5.92 -21.51
C GLY A 153 20.21 4.57 -21.19
N LEU A 154 21.37 4.57 -20.50
CA LEU A 154 22.11 3.36 -20.13
C LEU A 154 21.57 2.78 -18.83
N ARG A 155 21.39 1.46 -18.78
CA ARG A 155 20.83 0.75 -17.60
C ARG A 155 21.80 0.55 -16.43
N ASN A 156 23.09 0.79 -16.64
CA ASN A 156 24.12 0.66 -15.61
C ASN A 156 25.35 1.50 -16.01
N VAL A 157 25.41 2.75 -15.56
CA VAL A 157 26.52 3.67 -15.86
C VAL A 157 27.72 3.48 -14.94
N VAL A 158 27.59 2.74 -13.84
CA VAL A 158 28.62 2.60 -12.80
C VAL A 158 29.96 2.08 -13.32
N PRO A 159 30.03 1.04 -14.18
CA PRO A 159 31.30 0.57 -14.73
C PRO A 159 31.97 1.58 -15.66
N ILE A 160 31.16 2.40 -16.34
CA ILE A 160 31.63 3.42 -17.29
C ILE A 160 32.19 4.62 -16.51
N VAL A 161 31.49 5.06 -15.47
CA VAL A 161 31.97 6.08 -14.53
C VAL A 161 33.27 5.64 -13.87
N SER A 162 33.38 4.38 -13.44
CA SER A 162 34.64 3.84 -12.89
C SER A 162 35.78 3.85 -13.91
N SER A 163 35.50 3.54 -15.19
CA SER A 163 36.50 3.63 -16.27
C SER A 163 36.96 5.07 -16.51
N LEU A 164 36.02 6.01 -16.56
CA LEU A 164 36.30 7.44 -16.73
C LEU A 164 37.04 8.04 -15.52
N MET A 165 36.76 7.55 -14.31
CA MET A 165 37.45 7.94 -13.09
C MET A 165 38.91 7.50 -13.10
N VAL A 166 39.20 6.27 -13.57
CA VAL A 166 40.59 5.80 -13.75
C VAL A 166 41.33 6.63 -14.80
N LYS A 167 40.62 7.13 -15.82
CA LYS A 167 41.17 8.02 -16.85
C LYS A 167 41.31 9.48 -16.38
N GLY A 168 40.82 9.83 -15.19
CA GLY A 168 40.85 11.20 -14.66
C GLY A 168 39.81 12.15 -15.27
N ALA A 169 38.85 11.63 -16.04
CA ALA A 169 37.81 12.41 -16.72
C ALA A 169 36.68 12.84 -15.79
N VAL A 170 36.46 12.09 -14.71
CA VAL A 170 35.43 12.36 -13.73
C VAL A 170 35.93 12.07 -12.32
N GLU A 171 35.49 12.85 -11.35
CA GLU A 171 35.70 12.61 -9.94
C GLU A 171 34.39 12.17 -9.29
N VAL A 172 34.46 11.25 -8.33
CA VAL A 172 33.29 10.74 -7.62
C VAL A 172 33.28 11.28 -6.19
N SER A 173 32.24 12.03 -5.85
CA SER A 173 32.00 12.58 -4.51
C SER A 173 30.66 12.10 -3.96
N GLU A 174 30.53 11.99 -2.64
CA GLU A 174 29.24 11.69 -2.01
C GLU A 174 28.57 13.01 -1.58
N GLU A 175 27.34 13.26 -2.05
CA GLU A 175 26.56 14.42 -1.64
C GLU A 175 25.32 14.03 -0.86
N LEU A 176 25.02 14.81 0.18
CA LEU A 176 23.82 14.68 0.98
C LEU A 176 22.68 15.44 0.31
N LYS A 177 21.75 14.71 -0.33
CA LYS A 177 20.56 15.31 -0.92
C LYS A 177 19.44 15.44 0.11
N ARG A 178 18.91 16.64 0.29
CA ARG A 178 17.70 16.85 1.09
C ARG A 178 16.49 16.26 0.34
N GLY A 179 15.87 15.22 0.91
CA GLY A 179 14.75 14.52 0.30
C GLY A 179 13.39 15.24 0.36
N PHE A 180 13.27 16.29 1.17
CA PHE A 180 12.04 17.09 1.32
C PHE A 180 12.31 18.55 0.98
N VAL A 181 11.46 19.12 0.12
CA VAL A 181 11.44 20.55 -0.21
C VAL A 181 10.06 21.13 0.16
N PRO A 182 9.99 22.04 1.14
CA PRO A 182 8.76 22.74 1.48
C PRO A 182 8.18 23.44 0.25
N LYS A 183 6.86 23.41 0.08
CA LYS A 183 6.21 24.21 -0.95
C LYS A 183 6.10 25.63 -0.42
N THR A 184 6.81 26.56 -1.04
CA THR A 184 6.59 27.98 -0.78
C THR A 184 5.60 28.54 -1.80
N GLN A 185 4.83 29.52 -1.37
CA GLN A 185 4.01 30.35 -2.23
C GLN A 185 4.21 31.79 -1.82
N ALA A 186 4.25 32.69 -2.81
CA ALA A 186 4.28 34.12 -2.57
C ALA A 186 2.95 34.58 -1.94
N PHE A 187 3.04 35.15 -0.74
CA PHE A 187 1.97 35.87 -0.05
C PHE A 187 2.21 37.36 -0.10
N ILE A 188 1.12 38.11 -0.03
CA ILE A 188 1.13 39.57 -0.07
C ILE A 188 0.68 40.08 1.29
N ARG A 189 1.43 41.01 1.87
CA ARG A 189 1.09 41.72 3.10
C ARG A 189 1.20 43.23 2.89
N LEU A 190 0.52 43.99 3.73
CA LEU A 190 0.73 45.43 3.82
C LEU A 190 2.09 45.68 4.50
N ALA A 191 2.91 46.57 3.93
CA ALA A 191 4.19 46.90 4.54
C ALA A 191 3.98 47.51 5.94
N GLU A 192 4.87 47.20 6.88
CA GLU A 192 4.75 47.60 8.30
C GLU A 192 4.61 49.13 8.46
N ALA A 193 5.17 49.91 7.53
CA ALA A 193 5.08 51.36 7.52
C ALA A 193 3.65 51.92 7.34
N TYR A 194 2.71 51.13 6.82
CA TYR A 194 1.35 51.54 6.48
C TYR A 194 0.27 50.87 7.33
N TRP A 195 0.64 50.25 8.47
CA TRP A 195 -0.33 49.70 9.43
C TRP A 195 -1.12 50.78 10.17
N ASP A 196 -0.68 52.04 10.09
CA ASP A 196 -1.36 53.22 10.65
C ASP A 196 -2.37 53.79 9.65
N GLU A 197 -3.62 53.99 10.09
CA GLU A 197 -4.73 54.52 9.27
C GLU A 197 -4.40 55.88 8.64
N THR A 198 -3.68 56.75 9.35
CA THR A 198 -3.33 58.10 8.85
C THR A 198 -2.35 58.04 7.68
N LYS A 199 -1.41 57.08 7.72
CA LYS A 199 -0.43 56.86 6.65
C LYS A 199 -1.03 56.12 5.47
N LEU A 200 -1.95 55.19 5.72
CA LEU A 200 -2.69 54.50 4.68
C LEU A 200 -3.59 55.46 3.89
N GLN A 201 -4.19 56.45 4.56
CA GLN A 201 -4.99 57.48 3.90
C GLN A 201 -4.14 58.34 2.95
N ALA A 202 -2.91 58.70 3.34
CA ALA A 202 -1.97 59.41 2.45
C ALA A 202 -1.62 58.58 1.19
N VAL A 203 -1.47 57.26 1.33
CA VAL A 203 -1.24 56.35 0.19
C VAL A 203 -2.42 56.35 -0.78
N PHE A 204 -3.66 56.38 -0.28
CA PHE A 204 -4.84 56.51 -1.14
C PHE A 204 -4.87 57.84 -1.91
N GLU A 205 -4.40 58.93 -1.30
CA GLU A 205 -4.30 60.22 -2.00
C GLU A 205 -3.25 60.21 -3.12
N GLU A 206 -2.11 59.56 -2.91
CA GLU A 206 -1.07 59.37 -3.93
C GLU A 206 -1.52 58.45 -5.08
N LEU A 207 -2.36 57.45 -4.77
CA LEU A 207 -2.87 56.49 -5.75
C LEU A 207 -4.07 57.00 -6.57
N LYS A 208 -4.64 58.19 -6.28
CA LYS A 208 -5.75 58.79 -7.05
C LYS A 208 -5.48 58.88 -8.57
N ARG A 209 -4.21 59.06 -8.96
CA ARG A 209 -3.79 59.10 -10.38
C ARG A 209 -3.62 57.72 -11.01
N ALA A 210 -3.52 56.66 -10.20
CA ALA A 210 -3.30 55.27 -10.58
C ALA A 210 -4.49 54.39 -10.16
N LYS A 211 -5.70 54.70 -10.67
CA LYS A 211 -6.98 54.04 -10.30
C LYS A 211 -6.94 52.52 -10.24
N LYS A 212 -6.21 51.83 -11.13
CA LYS A 212 -6.10 50.36 -11.10
C LYS A 212 -5.31 49.83 -9.90
N GLN A 213 -4.30 50.56 -9.45
CA GLN A 213 -3.51 50.23 -8.25
C GLN A 213 -4.29 50.54 -6.98
N GLU A 214 -5.02 51.67 -6.97
CA GLU A 214 -5.93 52.04 -5.90
C GLU A 214 -7.00 50.96 -5.67
N LEU A 215 -7.70 50.54 -6.73
CA LEU A 215 -8.73 49.50 -6.65
C LEU A 215 -8.16 48.14 -6.21
N LEU A 216 -6.96 47.78 -6.68
CA LEU A 216 -6.29 46.55 -6.24
C LEU A 216 -5.94 46.60 -4.75
N LEU A 217 -5.51 47.75 -4.23
CA LEU A 217 -5.25 47.94 -2.81
C LEU A 217 -6.53 47.83 -1.98
N VAL A 218 -7.64 48.42 -2.46
CA VAL A 218 -8.97 48.25 -1.82
C VAL A 218 -9.38 46.77 -1.81
N SER A 219 -9.28 46.07 -2.95
CA SER A 219 -9.59 44.63 -3.01
C SER A 219 -8.70 43.80 -2.08
N PHE A 220 -7.42 44.17 -1.94
CA PHE A 220 -6.54 43.51 -0.98
C PHE A 220 -6.99 43.74 0.47
N LEU A 221 -7.29 44.98 0.87
CA LEU A 221 -7.74 45.30 2.23
C LEU A 221 -9.07 44.61 2.57
N ASP A 222 -10.01 44.57 1.63
CA ASP A 222 -11.29 43.88 1.78
C ASP A 222 -11.13 42.36 1.93
N LEU A 223 -10.32 41.74 1.06
CA LEU A 223 -10.11 40.29 1.10
C LEU A 223 -9.24 39.82 2.27
N SER A 224 -8.35 40.67 2.79
CA SER A 224 -7.40 40.32 3.85
C SER A 224 -7.86 40.75 5.24
N HIS A 225 -8.81 41.69 5.33
CA HIS A 225 -9.23 42.31 6.58
C HIS A 225 -8.05 42.75 7.46
N THR A 226 -6.94 43.16 6.85
CA THR A 226 -5.65 43.43 7.53
C THR A 226 -5.73 44.54 8.58
N LEU A 227 -6.72 45.42 8.50
CA LEU A 227 -6.97 46.49 9.48
C LEU A 227 -7.72 46.03 10.73
N ASN A 228 -8.24 44.78 10.75
CA ASN A 228 -8.88 44.19 11.91
C ASN A 228 -8.09 42.97 12.40
N PRO A 229 -7.32 43.07 13.50
CA PRO A 229 -6.50 41.98 14.01
C PRO A 229 -7.28 40.68 14.29
N ALA A 230 -8.56 40.78 14.66
CA ALA A 230 -9.41 39.64 14.98
C ALA A 230 -9.94 38.90 13.73
N LEU A 231 -9.92 39.53 12.56
CA LEU A 231 -10.42 38.98 11.29
C LEU A 231 -9.33 38.89 10.20
N SER A 232 -8.10 39.28 10.52
CA SER A 232 -7.00 39.32 9.56
C SER A 232 -6.75 37.95 8.94
N LYS A 233 -6.74 37.91 7.61
CA LYS A 233 -6.50 36.73 6.79
C LYS A 233 -5.38 37.04 5.82
N GLU A 234 -4.38 36.16 5.79
CA GLU A 234 -3.30 36.27 4.81
C GLU A 234 -3.79 35.90 3.41
N LEU A 235 -3.30 36.62 2.38
CA LEU A 235 -3.67 36.41 0.99
C LEU A 235 -2.46 35.99 0.15
N SER A 236 -2.63 34.92 -0.61
CA SER A 236 -1.63 34.53 -1.61
C SER A 236 -1.67 35.47 -2.82
N LYS A 237 -0.51 35.67 -3.49
CA LYS A 237 -0.43 36.43 -4.76
C LYS A 237 -1.42 35.90 -5.79
N LYS A 238 -1.59 34.58 -5.86
CA LYS A 238 -2.51 33.92 -6.79
C LYS A 238 -3.98 34.23 -6.45
N GLU A 239 -4.38 34.08 -5.19
CA GLU A 239 -5.76 34.35 -4.74
C GLU A 239 -6.15 35.82 -4.94
N LEU A 240 -5.23 36.75 -4.64
CA LEU A 240 -5.47 38.17 -4.87
C LEU A 240 -5.72 38.47 -6.36
N LEU A 241 -4.88 37.96 -7.26
CA LEU A 241 -5.02 38.21 -8.70
C LEU A 241 -6.27 37.55 -9.28
N GLU A 242 -6.59 36.31 -8.88
CA GLU A 242 -7.79 35.59 -9.35
C GLU A 242 -9.09 36.24 -8.88
N ARG A 243 -9.18 36.65 -7.60
CA ARG A 243 -10.40 37.27 -7.06
C ARG A 243 -10.58 38.73 -7.44
N SER A 244 -9.48 39.47 -7.57
CA SER A 244 -9.54 40.88 -7.96
C SER A 244 -9.66 41.08 -9.48
N GLY A 245 -9.28 40.09 -10.29
CA GLY A 245 -9.31 40.14 -11.75
C GLY A 245 -8.23 41.02 -12.38
N TYR A 246 -7.27 41.53 -11.59
CA TYR A 246 -6.17 42.38 -12.08
C TYR A 246 -4.91 41.56 -12.43
N THR A 247 -4.06 42.12 -13.29
CA THR A 247 -2.82 41.48 -13.78
C THR A 247 -1.63 41.66 -12.83
N SER A 248 -0.63 40.75 -12.88
CA SER A 248 0.61 40.85 -12.07
C SER A 248 1.33 42.20 -12.20
N ALA A 249 1.27 42.85 -13.36
CA ALA A 249 1.91 44.15 -13.58
C ALA A 249 1.35 45.27 -12.67
N VAL A 250 0.06 45.21 -12.31
CA VAL A 250 -0.57 46.19 -11.41
C VAL A 250 -0.09 45.98 -9.98
N LEU A 251 0.00 44.71 -9.55
CA LEU A 251 0.54 44.31 -8.26
C LEU A 251 2.03 44.69 -8.12
N GLU A 252 2.83 44.46 -9.15
CA GLU A 252 4.25 44.86 -9.17
C GLU A 252 4.43 46.37 -9.01
N GLY A 253 3.48 47.18 -9.48
CA GLY A 253 3.48 48.62 -9.25
C GLY A 253 3.31 48.99 -7.77
N LEU A 254 2.47 48.27 -7.03
CA LEU A 254 2.31 48.44 -5.58
C LEU A 254 3.51 47.90 -4.78
N LEU A 255 4.10 46.78 -5.24
CA LEU A 255 5.32 46.22 -4.65
C LEU A 255 6.52 47.16 -4.82
N LYS A 256 6.72 47.73 -6.02
CA LYS A 256 7.82 48.69 -6.29
C LYS A 256 7.69 49.99 -5.50
N ARG A 257 6.46 50.40 -5.19
CA ARG A 257 6.19 51.57 -4.32
C ARG A 257 6.35 51.25 -2.83
N GLY A 258 6.61 49.99 -2.47
CA GLY A 258 6.76 49.54 -1.09
C GLY A 258 5.47 49.57 -0.28
N ILE A 259 4.30 49.71 -0.93
CA ILE A 259 3.00 49.74 -0.24
C ILE A 259 2.60 48.31 0.18
N LEU A 260 2.80 47.36 -0.74
CA LEU A 260 2.62 45.93 -0.47
C LEU A 260 3.99 45.25 -0.49
N GLU A 261 4.14 44.19 0.28
CA GLU A 261 5.32 43.34 0.32
C GLU A 261 4.97 41.92 -0.09
N SER A 262 5.84 41.31 -0.89
CA SER A 262 5.77 39.89 -1.22
C SER A 262 6.72 39.13 -0.31
N TYR A 263 6.23 38.11 0.37
CA TYR A 263 7.04 37.19 1.17
C TYR A 263 6.73 35.75 0.77
N GLU A 264 7.74 34.90 0.80
CA GLU A 264 7.55 33.47 0.58
C GLU A 264 7.08 32.83 1.88
N LYS A 265 5.94 32.15 1.83
CA LYS A 265 5.38 31.40 2.95
C LYS A 265 5.32 29.93 2.59
N GLU A 266 5.72 29.05 3.52
CA GLU A 266 5.49 27.63 3.38
C GLU A 266 3.98 27.33 3.46
N VAL A 267 3.43 26.75 2.40
CA VAL A 267 2.02 26.35 2.32
C VAL A 267 1.94 24.84 2.30
N GLY A 268 1.17 24.27 3.23
CA GLY A 268 0.90 22.84 3.25
C GLY A 268 0.14 22.39 1.99
N ARG A 269 0.56 21.27 1.40
CA ARG A 269 -0.11 20.61 0.27
C ARG A 269 -1.38 19.85 0.71
N LEU A 270 -1.63 19.76 2.02
CA LEU A 270 -2.64 18.91 2.64
C LEU A 270 -4.06 19.49 2.76
N GLN A 271 -4.35 20.68 2.22
CA GLN A 271 -5.67 21.28 2.36
C GLN A 271 -6.70 20.61 1.43
N VAL A 272 -7.71 19.98 2.03
CA VAL A 272 -8.96 19.65 1.36
C VAL A 272 -9.87 20.85 1.55
N SER A 273 -10.11 21.63 0.50
CA SER A 273 -10.99 22.81 0.57
C SER A 273 -12.43 22.39 0.85
N VAL A 274 -12.93 22.66 2.06
CA VAL A 274 -14.33 22.39 2.44
C VAL A 274 -14.99 23.68 2.90
N CYS A 275 -16.07 24.09 2.23
CA CYS A 275 -16.78 25.34 2.52
C CYS A 275 -17.67 25.30 3.78
N ARG A 276 -18.08 24.10 4.23
CA ARG A 276 -18.95 23.92 5.42
C ARG A 276 -18.89 22.49 5.96
N LEU A 277 -18.73 22.36 7.28
CA LEU A 277 -18.82 21.07 7.98
C LEU A 277 -20.27 20.58 8.06
N GLN A 278 -20.46 19.26 7.93
CA GLN A 278 -21.75 18.57 8.08
C GLN A 278 -21.77 17.82 9.41
N GLU A 279 -22.96 17.73 10.03
CA GLU A 279 -23.13 16.87 11.20
C GLU A 279 -23.27 15.39 10.80
N PRO A 280 -22.86 14.44 11.66
CA PRO A 280 -23.10 13.02 11.43
C PRO A 280 -24.60 12.72 11.30
N ASN A 281 -24.95 11.82 10.39
CA ASN A 281 -26.33 11.33 10.25
C ASN A 281 -26.79 10.61 11.52
N PRO A 282 -28.11 10.63 11.84
CA PRO A 282 -28.65 9.83 12.93
C PRO A 282 -28.50 8.33 12.64
N LEU A 283 -28.16 7.56 13.67
CA LEU A 283 -28.07 6.11 13.59
C LEU A 283 -29.47 5.47 13.57
N SER A 284 -29.62 4.35 12.87
CA SER A 284 -30.83 3.52 12.97
C SER A 284 -30.90 2.81 14.33
N PRO A 285 -32.07 2.31 14.78
CA PRO A 285 -32.18 1.61 16.06
C PRO A 285 -31.21 0.41 16.19
N ALA A 286 -30.99 -0.33 15.10
CA ALA A 286 -30.04 -1.44 15.08
C ALA A 286 -28.57 -0.95 15.17
N GLN A 287 -28.25 0.17 14.53
CA GLN A 287 -26.92 0.79 14.61
C GLN A 287 -26.66 1.39 16.00
N GLU A 288 -27.66 2.02 16.62
CA GLU A 288 -27.56 2.57 17.98
C GLU A 288 -27.31 1.45 19.00
N LYS A 289 -28.02 0.32 18.87
CA LYS A 289 -27.79 -0.87 19.69
C LYS A 289 -26.35 -1.39 19.50
N ALA A 290 -25.92 -1.58 18.25
CA ALA A 290 -24.56 -2.05 17.97
C ALA A 290 -23.50 -1.06 18.49
N TYR A 291 -23.75 0.23 18.38
CA TYR A 291 -22.88 1.28 18.93
C TYR A 291 -22.76 1.16 20.46
N GLY A 292 -23.86 0.95 21.18
CA GLY A 292 -23.86 0.69 22.62
C GLY A 292 -23.12 -0.60 23.00
N GLU A 293 -23.34 -1.69 22.25
CA GLU A 293 -22.64 -2.97 22.48
C GLU A 293 -21.12 -2.86 22.26
N ILE A 294 -20.67 -2.07 21.28
CA ILE A 294 -19.24 -1.79 21.06
C ILE A 294 -18.64 -1.09 22.30
N HIS A 295 -19.36 -0.14 22.88
CA HIS A 295 -18.94 0.54 24.11
C HIS A 295 -18.81 -0.41 25.29
N GLU A 296 -19.80 -1.27 25.51
CA GLU A 296 -19.73 -2.31 26.56
C GLU A 296 -18.57 -3.27 26.33
N ALA A 297 -18.32 -3.68 25.08
CA ALA A 297 -17.18 -4.52 24.73
C ALA A 297 -15.85 -3.83 25.06
N PHE A 298 -15.70 -2.54 24.73
CA PHE A 298 -14.47 -1.79 24.98
C PHE A 298 -14.17 -1.53 26.46
N LYS A 299 -15.15 -1.68 27.37
CA LYS A 299 -14.89 -1.65 28.83
C LYS A 299 -14.02 -2.82 29.30
N THR A 300 -14.18 -4.00 28.68
CA THR A 300 -13.52 -5.24 29.13
C THR A 300 -12.50 -5.79 28.14
N LYS A 301 -12.56 -5.36 26.87
CA LYS A 301 -11.71 -5.85 25.78
C LYS A 301 -11.01 -4.68 25.08
N GLU A 302 -9.81 -4.94 24.56
CA GLU A 302 -9.06 -3.98 23.74
C GLU A 302 -9.47 -3.98 22.27
N VAL A 303 -10.11 -5.07 21.82
CA VAL A 303 -10.47 -5.31 20.41
C VAL A 303 -11.93 -5.72 20.33
N CYS A 304 -12.65 -5.15 19.37
CA CYS A 304 -14.02 -5.53 19.05
C CYS A 304 -14.17 -5.83 17.56
N LEU A 305 -14.80 -6.96 17.22
CA LEU A 305 -15.20 -7.32 15.86
C LEU A 305 -16.65 -6.88 15.64
N LEU A 306 -16.85 -5.94 14.71
CA LEU A 306 -18.16 -5.57 14.19
C LEU A 306 -18.48 -6.42 12.95
N HIS A 307 -19.23 -7.48 13.15
CA HIS A 307 -19.74 -8.36 12.10
C HIS A 307 -21.07 -7.81 11.57
N GLY A 308 -21.01 -7.01 10.51
CA GLY A 308 -22.19 -6.37 9.94
C GLY A 308 -22.35 -6.65 8.46
N VAL A 309 -23.53 -7.14 8.06
CA VAL A 309 -23.84 -7.53 6.67
C VAL A 309 -23.55 -6.40 5.66
N THR A 310 -23.38 -6.74 4.39
CA THR A 310 -23.15 -5.73 3.34
C THR A 310 -24.28 -4.71 3.32
N SER A 311 -23.92 -3.42 3.25
CA SER A 311 -24.87 -2.30 3.30
C SER A 311 -25.63 -2.12 4.62
N SER A 312 -25.13 -2.63 5.75
CA SER A 312 -25.71 -2.34 7.09
C SER A 312 -25.37 -0.94 7.64
N GLY A 313 -24.52 -0.18 6.95
CA GLY A 313 -24.13 1.17 7.35
C GLY A 313 -23.07 1.22 8.48
N LYS A 314 -22.16 0.23 8.54
CA LYS A 314 -21.03 0.21 9.48
C LYS A 314 -20.24 1.54 9.51
N THR A 315 -20.11 2.21 8.36
CA THR A 315 -19.43 3.52 8.25
C THR A 315 -20.03 4.59 9.15
N GLU A 316 -21.35 4.59 9.39
CA GLU A 316 -21.98 5.60 10.27
C GLU A 316 -21.57 5.39 11.74
N ILE A 317 -21.48 4.13 12.17
CA ILE A 317 -20.96 3.76 13.49
C ILE A 317 -19.49 4.18 13.61
N TYR A 318 -18.68 3.98 12.56
CA TYR A 318 -17.28 4.42 12.53
C TYR A 318 -17.16 5.93 12.71
N VAL A 319 -17.94 6.70 11.95
CA VAL A 319 -17.97 8.18 12.05
C VAL A 319 -18.31 8.62 13.46
N ARG A 320 -19.28 7.98 14.12
CA ARG A 320 -19.68 8.32 15.48
C ARG A 320 -18.57 8.06 16.50
N LEU A 321 -17.92 6.89 16.42
CA LEU A 321 -16.79 6.52 17.28
C LEU A 321 -15.57 7.43 17.04
N ILE A 322 -15.27 7.75 15.78
CA ILE A 322 -14.19 8.69 15.45
C ILE A 322 -14.45 10.05 16.11
N HIS A 323 -15.67 10.57 15.97
CA HIS A 323 -16.03 11.87 16.52
C HIS A 323 -15.93 11.92 18.05
N GLU A 324 -16.31 10.85 18.74
CA GLU A 324 -16.14 10.73 20.19
C GLU A 324 -14.66 10.77 20.60
N VAL A 325 -13.82 9.95 19.97
CA VAL A 325 -12.40 9.85 20.32
C VAL A 325 -11.66 11.16 20.03
N LEU A 326 -11.98 11.83 18.93
CA LEU A 326 -11.44 13.16 18.62
C LEU A 326 -11.88 14.23 19.64
N ARG A 327 -13.12 14.14 20.18
CA ARG A 327 -13.61 15.03 21.25
C ARG A 327 -12.89 14.79 22.58
N LEU A 328 -12.45 13.56 22.83
CA LEU A 328 -11.58 13.23 23.98
C LEU A 328 -10.14 13.70 23.81
N GLY A 329 -9.81 14.40 22.72
CA GLY A 329 -8.46 14.91 22.46
C GLY A 329 -7.48 13.86 21.94
N ARG A 330 -7.95 12.66 21.58
CA ARG A 330 -7.11 11.55 21.09
C ARG A 330 -7.18 11.42 19.58
N GLN A 331 -6.13 10.88 18.97
CA GLN A 331 -6.02 10.67 17.53
C GLN A 331 -6.71 9.37 17.10
N VAL A 332 -7.13 9.30 15.83
CA VAL A 332 -7.78 8.12 15.26
C VAL A 332 -7.10 7.72 13.97
N LEU A 333 -6.87 6.42 13.79
CA LEU A 333 -6.43 5.85 12.52
C LEU A 333 -7.57 5.02 11.92
N TYR A 334 -8.10 5.44 10.78
CA TYR A 334 -9.06 4.68 10.00
C TYR A 334 -8.37 4.04 8.79
N MET A 335 -8.22 2.72 8.83
CA MET A 335 -7.56 1.92 7.81
C MET A 335 -8.55 1.32 6.83
N LEU A 336 -8.25 1.49 5.55
CA LEU A 336 -8.92 0.85 4.43
C LEU A 336 -7.95 -0.04 3.65
N PRO A 337 -8.45 -1.05 2.93
CA PRO A 337 -7.68 -1.74 1.90
C PRO A 337 -7.10 -0.73 0.89
N GLU A 338 -5.90 -0.95 0.38
CA GLU A 338 -5.18 0.04 -0.45
C GLU A 338 -5.95 0.51 -1.69
N ILE A 339 -6.81 -0.35 -2.23
CA ILE A 339 -7.64 -0.04 -3.40
C ILE A 339 -8.99 0.60 -3.07
N ALA A 340 -9.35 0.70 -1.78
CA ALA A 340 -10.63 1.22 -1.31
C ALA A 340 -10.57 2.70 -0.90
N ILE A 341 -9.37 3.32 -0.84
CA ILE A 341 -9.26 4.77 -0.65
C ILE A 341 -9.66 5.47 -1.96
N THR A 342 -10.95 5.74 -2.09
CA THR A 342 -11.51 6.52 -3.19
C THR A 342 -11.61 8.00 -2.82
N THR A 343 -11.71 8.86 -3.84
CA THR A 343 -12.07 10.27 -3.64
C THR A 343 -13.40 10.40 -2.91
N GLN A 344 -14.37 9.50 -3.15
CA GLN A 344 -15.69 9.52 -2.52
C GLN A 344 -15.61 9.42 -0.99
N ILE A 345 -14.88 8.44 -0.44
CA ILE A 345 -14.74 8.30 1.02
C ILE A 345 -13.96 9.48 1.60
N THR A 346 -12.93 9.94 0.88
CA THR A 346 -12.12 11.08 1.28
C THR A 346 -12.96 12.36 1.38
N GLU A 347 -13.75 12.68 0.34
CA GLU A 347 -14.64 13.83 0.30
C GLU A 347 -15.75 13.74 1.35
N ARG A 348 -16.32 12.55 1.53
CA ARG A 348 -17.34 12.30 2.56
C ARG A 348 -16.80 12.58 3.96
N LEU A 349 -15.61 12.07 4.29
CA LEU A 349 -14.97 12.32 5.58
C LEU A 349 -14.50 13.77 5.69
N ALA A 350 -14.04 14.39 4.61
CA ALA A 350 -13.64 15.79 4.61
C ALA A 350 -14.81 16.72 4.96
N LYS A 351 -16.02 16.44 4.46
CA LYS A 351 -17.24 17.18 4.84
C LYS A 351 -17.57 17.07 6.33
N LEU A 352 -17.18 15.97 6.99
CA LEU A 352 -17.48 15.73 8.40
C LEU A 352 -16.39 16.26 9.35
N PHE A 353 -15.11 16.11 8.95
CA PHE A 353 -13.97 16.36 9.84
C PHE A 353 -13.09 17.55 9.42
N GLY A 354 -13.28 18.10 8.20
CA GLY A 354 -12.56 19.26 7.70
C GLY A 354 -11.05 19.12 7.82
N ASP A 355 -10.40 20.13 8.42
CA ASP A 355 -8.95 20.24 8.55
C ASP A 355 -8.31 19.16 9.44
N LYS A 356 -9.13 18.44 10.23
CA LYS A 356 -8.67 17.32 11.08
C LYS A 356 -8.40 16.03 10.30
N LEU A 357 -8.89 15.93 9.06
CA LEU A 357 -8.66 14.77 8.20
C LEU A 357 -7.29 14.84 7.53
N LEU A 358 -6.49 13.78 7.68
CA LEU A 358 -5.26 13.54 6.94
C LEU A 358 -5.38 12.26 6.13
N VAL A 359 -4.89 12.25 4.89
CA VAL A 359 -4.90 11.07 4.03
C VAL A 359 -3.47 10.58 3.84
N TYR A 360 -3.23 9.27 4.01
CA TYR A 360 -1.90 8.69 3.89
C TYR A 360 -1.89 7.35 3.13
N HIS A 361 -1.32 7.35 1.93
CA HIS A 361 -1.12 6.13 1.15
C HIS A 361 0.05 6.20 0.16
N SER A 362 0.43 5.04 -0.40
CA SER A 362 1.59 4.84 -1.28
C SER A 362 1.58 5.74 -2.53
N LYS A 363 0.41 6.01 -3.12
CA LYS A 363 0.28 6.87 -4.31
C LYS A 363 0.50 8.37 -4.06
N PHE A 364 0.69 8.83 -2.81
CA PHE A 364 1.05 10.22 -2.52
C PHE A 364 2.56 10.42 -2.76
N SER A 365 2.93 11.62 -3.20
CA SER A 365 4.32 12.00 -3.36
C SER A 365 5.09 11.90 -2.03
N ASP A 366 6.40 11.69 -2.10
CA ASP A 366 7.23 11.64 -0.90
C ASP A 366 7.11 12.94 -0.09
N ASN A 367 6.98 14.08 -0.75
CA ASN A 367 6.78 15.37 -0.09
C ASN A 367 5.48 15.45 0.70
N GLU A 368 4.35 14.99 0.14
CA GLU A 368 3.07 14.97 0.88
C GLU A 368 3.13 14.00 2.05
N ARG A 369 3.79 12.85 1.90
CA ARG A 369 3.98 11.88 2.99
C ARG A 369 4.82 12.47 4.13
N VAL A 370 5.86 13.24 3.81
CA VAL A 370 6.67 13.97 4.79
C VAL A 370 5.85 15.07 5.48
N GLU A 371 4.99 15.79 4.76
CA GLU A 371 4.11 16.79 5.37
C GLU A 371 3.12 16.17 6.36
N VAL A 372 2.49 15.04 6.01
CA VAL A 372 1.61 14.31 6.95
C VAL A 372 2.38 13.87 8.19
N TRP A 373 3.60 13.35 7.99
CA TRP A 373 4.50 12.95 9.07
C TRP A 373 4.79 14.12 10.01
N ASN A 374 5.23 15.25 9.46
CA ASN A 374 5.57 16.45 10.21
C ASN A 374 4.34 17.06 10.90
N LYS A 375 3.18 17.08 10.24
CA LYS A 375 1.93 17.58 10.83
C LYS A 375 1.52 16.75 12.04
N LEU A 376 1.62 15.41 11.99
CA LEU A 376 1.35 14.55 13.15
C LEU A 376 2.40 14.64 14.25
N LEU A 377 3.65 14.94 13.89
CA LEU A 377 4.73 15.06 14.85
C LEU A 377 4.67 16.37 15.66
N HIS A 378 4.33 17.48 15.01
CA HIS A 378 4.37 18.81 15.60
C HIS A 378 3.00 19.36 16.01
N SER A 379 1.89 18.81 15.49
CA SER A 379 0.56 19.23 15.91
C SER A 379 0.15 18.55 17.21
N ASP A 380 -0.43 19.35 18.12
CA ASP A 380 -1.09 18.87 19.32
C ASP A 380 -2.60 18.60 19.10
N GLU A 381 -3.13 18.92 17.91
CA GLU A 381 -4.52 18.70 17.60
C GLU A 381 -4.84 17.20 17.37
N PRO A 382 -6.00 16.70 17.84
CA PRO A 382 -6.45 15.36 17.54
C PRO A 382 -6.83 15.26 16.06
N MET A 383 -6.08 14.45 15.30
CA MET A 383 -6.26 14.25 13.87
C MET A 383 -6.88 12.88 13.58
N LEU A 384 -7.72 12.83 12.55
CA LEU A 384 -8.17 11.60 11.90
C LEU A 384 -7.24 11.30 10.73
N VAL A 385 -6.57 10.16 10.77
CA VAL A 385 -5.79 9.67 9.63
C VAL A 385 -6.58 8.61 8.88
N LEU A 386 -6.94 8.90 7.64
CA LEU A 386 -7.43 7.90 6.68
C LEU A 386 -6.22 7.29 5.96
N GLY A 387 -5.97 6.00 6.20
CA GLY A 387 -4.73 5.37 5.77
C GLY A 387 -4.89 3.96 5.21
N VAL A 388 -3.79 3.46 4.63
CA VAL A 388 -3.61 2.06 4.25
C VAL A 388 -2.66 1.38 5.24
N ARG A 389 -2.36 0.10 5.05
CA ARG A 389 -1.32 -0.67 5.77
C ARG A 389 -0.05 0.09 6.19
N SER A 390 0.51 1.00 5.37
CA SER A 390 1.71 1.77 5.71
C SER A 390 1.50 2.91 6.71
N SER A 391 0.24 3.33 6.96
CA SER A 391 -0.06 4.40 7.92
C SER A 391 0.19 4.01 9.37
N LEU A 392 0.35 2.71 9.66
CA LEU A 392 0.72 2.20 10.98
C LEU A 392 2.07 2.71 11.48
N PHE A 393 2.93 3.18 10.57
CA PHE A 393 4.26 3.69 10.91
C PHE A 393 4.27 5.18 11.27
N LEU A 394 3.14 5.87 11.15
CA LEU A 394 3.05 7.31 11.42
C LEU A 394 3.35 7.65 12.91
N PRO A 395 3.89 8.84 13.18
CA PRO A 395 4.35 9.23 14.52
C PRO A 395 3.22 9.73 15.44
N PHE A 396 2.16 8.92 15.61
CA PHE A 396 1.05 9.21 16.52
C PHE A 396 1.53 9.56 17.94
N LYS A 397 0.98 10.65 18.49
CA LYS A 397 1.23 11.11 19.85
C LYS A 397 0.39 10.31 20.84
N ASP A 398 -0.92 10.29 20.62
CA ASP A 398 -1.88 9.57 21.45
C ASP A 398 -3.01 8.99 20.59
N LEU A 399 -2.89 7.70 20.26
CA LEU A 399 -3.83 6.99 19.41
C LEU A 399 -4.92 6.34 20.25
N GLY A 400 -6.14 6.88 20.20
CA GLY A 400 -7.26 6.38 21.00
C GLY A 400 -8.06 5.26 20.34
N LEU A 401 -8.09 5.24 19.00
CA LEU A 401 -8.84 4.26 18.23
C LEU A 401 -8.15 3.94 16.91
N ILE A 402 -8.09 2.66 16.57
CA ILE A 402 -7.80 2.19 15.21
C ILE A 402 -9.02 1.45 14.68
N ILE A 403 -9.51 1.84 13.52
CA ILE A 403 -10.58 1.14 12.81
C ILE A 403 -9.94 0.45 11.60
N VAL A 404 -10.12 -0.85 11.46
CA VAL A 404 -9.69 -1.62 10.28
C VAL A 404 -10.93 -2.08 9.53
N ASP A 405 -11.26 -1.40 8.43
CA ASP A 405 -12.39 -1.80 7.58
C ASP A 405 -12.01 -2.97 6.68
N GLU A 406 -13.02 -3.76 6.30
CA GLU A 406 -12.86 -4.97 5.49
C GLU A 406 -11.68 -5.82 5.98
N GLU A 407 -11.59 -6.08 7.30
CA GLU A 407 -10.40 -6.64 7.96
C GLU A 407 -9.90 -7.98 7.39
N HIS A 408 -10.80 -8.73 6.74
CA HIS A 408 -10.54 -10.00 6.07
C HIS A 408 -9.69 -9.87 4.80
N GLU A 409 -9.46 -8.65 4.31
CA GLU A 409 -8.74 -8.40 3.06
C GLU A 409 -7.25 -8.75 3.13
N ASN A 410 -6.80 -9.62 2.21
CA ASN A 410 -5.41 -10.08 2.12
C ASN A 410 -4.43 -8.94 1.81
N THR A 411 -4.88 -7.81 1.26
CA THR A 411 -3.99 -6.64 1.02
C THR A 411 -3.36 -6.10 2.30
N TYR A 412 -3.92 -6.39 3.48
CA TYR A 412 -3.32 -6.04 4.77
C TYR A 412 -2.04 -6.83 5.08
N LYS A 413 -1.77 -7.97 4.44
CA LYS A 413 -0.49 -8.69 4.55
C LYS A 413 0.50 -8.15 3.51
N GLN A 414 1.66 -7.69 3.97
CA GLN A 414 2.79 -7.40 3.09
C GLN A 414 3.47 -8.71 2.66
N GLN A 415 3.77 -8.84 1.37
CA GLN A 415 4.39 -10.04 0.79
C GLN A 415 5.91 -9.85 0.64
N ASP A 416 6.33 -8.86 -0.15
CA ASP A 416 7.73 -8.46 -0.29
C ASP A 416 7.81 -6.93 -0.47
N PRO A 417 8.95 -6.30 -0.11
CA PRO A 417 10.07 -6.86 0.66
C PRO A 417 9.70 -7.07 2.15
N ALA A 418 10.68 -7.50 2.97
CA ALA A 418 10.57 -7.45 4.43
C ALA A 418 10.11 -6.05 4.89
N PRO A 419 9.32 -5.94 5.99
CA PRO A 419 9.15 -6.92 7.08
C PRO A 419 7.97 -7.92 6.96
N ARG A 420 7.23 -7.96 5.84
CA ARG A 420 6.12 -8.92 5.62
C ARG A 420 5.06 -8.93 6.72
N TYR A 421 4.82 -7.79 7.36
CA TYR A 421 3.89 -7.69 8.47
C TYR A 421 2.43 -7.81 8.02
N HIS A 422 1.56 -8.24 8.94
CA HIS A 422 0.12 -8.22 8.75
C HIS A 422 -0.46 -6.99 9.45
N ALA A 423 -0.93 -6.01 8.66
CA ALA A 423 -1.35 -4.71 9.16
C ALA A 423 -2.48 -4.80 10.20
N ARG A 424 -3.49 -5.67 10.03
CA ARG A 424 -4.52 -5.92 11.06
C ARG A 424 -3.92 -6.30 12.44
N ASN A 425 -3.03 -7.28 12.46
CA ASN A 425 -2.43 -7.74 13.72
C ASN A 425 -1.52 -6.66 14.32
N ALA A 426 -0.77 -5.95 13.47
CA ALA A 426 0.08 -4.85 13.86
C ALA A 426 -0.73 -3.64 14.39
N ALA A 427 -1.92 -3.38 13.85
CA ALA A 427 -2.86 -2.36 14.34
C ALA A 427 -3.29 -2.64 15.78
N ILE A 428 -3.69 -3.89 16.07
CA ILE A 428 -4.08 -4.30 17.44
C ILE A 428 -2.95 -4.02 18.44
N VAL A 429 -1.72 -4.35 18.07
CA VAL A 429 -0.55 -4.13 18.93
C VAL A 429 -0.24 -2.64 19.07
N LEU A 430 -0.28 -1.87 17.98
CA LEU A 430 -0.05 -0.43 18.01
C LEU A 430 -1.08 0.28 18.91
N ALA A 431 -2.37 -0.03 18.74
CA ALA A 431 -3.42 0.53 19.59
C ALA A 431 -3.18 0.23 21.07
N GLY A 432 -2.85 -1.03 21.40
CA GLY A 432 -2.50 -1.43 22.76
C GLY A 432 -1.29 -0.69 23.33
N MET A 433 -0.27 -0.40 22.52
CA MET A 433 0.90 0.40 22.94
C MET A 433 0.55 1.86 23.29
N HIS A 434 -0.56 2.38 22.76
CA HIS A 434 -1.10 3.70 23.08
C HIS A 434 -2.24 3.66 24.11
N GLY A 435 -2.62 2.48 24.63
CA GLY A 435 -3.84 2.36 25.46
C GLY A 435 -5.12 2.76 24.71
N GLY A 436 -5.11 2.58 23.39
CA GLY A 436 -6.26 2.78 22.51
C GLY A 436 -6.96 1.47 22.18
N LYS A 437 -8.15 1.58 21.58
CA LYS A 437 -8.98 0.43 21.19
C LYS A 437 -8.83 0.11 19.71
N THR A 438 -9.13 -1.12 19.32
CA THR A 438 -9.20 -1.53 17.91
C THR A 438 -10.59 -2.03 17.54
N LEU A 439 -11.18 -1.45 16.49
CA LEU A 439 -12.42 -1.94 15.88
C LEU A 439 -12.10 -2.63 14.56
N LEU A 440 -12.48 -3.90 14.43
CA LEU A 440 -12.38 -4.68 13.21
C LEU A 440 -13.73 -4.71 12.52
N GLY A 441 -13.82 -4.18 11.31
CA GLY A 441 -15.05 -4.11 10.52
C GLY A 441 -15.08 -5.15 9.42
N SER A 442 -16.14 -5.95 9.34
CA SER A 442 -16.33 -6.83 8.18
C SER A 442 -17.78 -7.32 8.02
N ALA A 443 -18.19 -7.53 6.77
CA ALA A 443 -19.40 -8.31 6.47
C ALA A 443 -19.14 -9.82 6.42
N THR A 444 -17.91 -10.21 6.14
CA THR A 444 -17.47 -11.60 6.08
C THR A 444 -16.12 -11.69 6.81
N PRO A 445 -16.11 -11.67 8.16
CA PRO A 445 -14.87 -11.65 8.93
C PRO A 445 -13.90 -12.76 8.52
N SER A 446 -12.61 -12.54 8.78
CA SER A 446 -11.62 -13.60 8.69
C SER A 446 -11.91 -14.65 9.75
N ILE A 447 -11.67 -15.92 9.44
CA ILE A 447 -11.89 -17.02 10.39
C ILE A 447 -11.06 -16.80 11.65
N ASP A 448 -9.84 -16.24 11.54
CA ASP A 448 -9.00 -15.90 12.68
C ASP A 448 -9.66 -14.84 13.59
N SER A 449 -10.20 -13.76 13.01
CA SER A 449 -10.85 -12.70 13.78
C SER A 449 -12.14 -13.19 14.43
N TYR A 450 -12.95 -13.96 13.70
CA TYR A 450 -14.18 -14.55 14.22
C TYR A 450 -13.88 -15.54 15.35
N PHE A 451 -12.90 -16.43 15.18
CA PHE A 451 -12.47 -17.37 16.21
C PHE A 451 -12.03 -16.66 17.50
N ASN A 452 -11.20 -15.62 17.39
CA ASN A 452 -10.76 -14.85 18.56
C ASN A 452 -11.93 -14.13 19.25
N ALA A 453 -12.92 -13.66 18.49
CA ALA A 453 -14.13 -13.05 19.05
C ALA A 453 -15.02 -14.08 19.76
N THR A 454 -15.30 -15.22 19.13
CA THR A 454 -16.12 -16.29 19.74
C THR A 454 -15.43 -16.99 20.90
N ALA A 455 -14.09 -17.03 20.93
CA ALA A 455 -13.31 -17.53 22.06
C ALA A 455 -13.22 -16.52 23.23
N GLY A 456 -13.82 -15.33 23.10
CA GLY A 456 -13.86 -14.30 24.14
C GLY A 456 -12.59 -13.45 24.24
N LYS A 457 -11.63 -13.57 23.32
CA LYS A 457 -10.44 -12.71 23.25
C LYS A 457 -10.80 -11.31 22.74
N TYR A 458 -11.68 -11.23 21.74
CA TYR A 458 -12.25 -9.97 21.24
C TYR A 458 -13.71 -9.85 21.69
N GLY A 459 -14.24 -8.62 21.72
CA GLY A 459 -15.68 -8.40 21.70
C GLY A 459 -16.27 -8.79 20.35
N LEU A 460 -17.52 -9.26 20.32
CA LEU A 460 -18.26 -9.54 19.10
C LEU A 460 -19.56 -8.74 19.12
N VAL A 461 -19.78 -7.94 18.09
CA VAL A 461 -21.02 -7.18 17.87
C VAL A 461 -21.55 -7.53 16.49
N GLU A 462 -22.81 -7.98 16.42
CA GLU A 462 -23.45 -8.42 15.18
C GLU A 462 -24.49 -7.40 14.72
N LEU A 463 -24.38 -6.95 13.46
CA LEU A 463 -25.34 -6.06 12.82
C LEU A 463 -25.96 -6.80 11.61
N SER A 464 -27.07 -7.49 11.87
CA SER A 464 -27.72 -8.40 10.92
C SER A 464 -28.66 -7.72 9.93
N THR A 465 -29.10 -6.49 10.20
CA THR A 465 -30.04 -5.75 9.36
C THR A 465 -29.31 -4.87 8.33
N ARG A 466 -29.77 -4.91 7.08
CA ARG A 466 -29.33 -3.96 6.04
C ARG A 466 -29.94 -2.58 6.30
N TYR A 467 -29.21 -1.54 5.94
CA TYR A 467 -29.73 -0.17 6.00
C TYR A 467 -30.86 -0.02 4.97
N GLY A 468 -32.05 0.39 5.43
CA GLY A 468 -33.24 0.56 4.59
C GLY A 468 -33.96 -0.72 4.18
N ASP A 469 -33.95 -1.78 5.01
CA ASP A 469 -34.75 -3.01 4.86
C ASP A 469 -34.63 -3.77 3.51
N CYS A 470 -33.53 -3.55 2.78
CA CYS A 470 -33.29 -4.21 1.50
C CYS A 470 -33.05 -5.72 1.65
N LEU A 471 -33.73 -6.53 0.82
CA LEU A 471 -33.57 -7.99 0.79
C LEU A 471 -32.18 -8.41 0.26
N MET A 472 -31.72 -9.59 0.68
CA MET A 472 -30.54 -10.23 0.10
C MET A 472 -30.83 -10.65 -1.36
N PRO A 473 -29.83 -10.52 -2.26
CA PRO A 473 -30.00 -10.93 -3.63
C PRO A 473 -30.24 -12.43 -3.74
N GLU A 474 -30.95 -12.84 -4.78
CA GLU A 474 -31.17 -14.26 -5.08
C GLU A 474 -29.94 -14.83 -5.77
N ILE A 475 -29.36 -15.91 -5.23
CA ILE A 475 -28.20 -16.59 -5.83
C ILE A 475 -28.69 -17.87 -6.52
N ILE A 476 -28.64 -17.87 -7.84
CA ILE A 476 -29.01 -19.01 -8.69
C ILE A 476 -27.73 -19.71 -9.16
N THR A 477 -27.56 -20.97 -8.76
CA THR A 477 -26.44 -21.79 -9.18
C THR A 477 -26.73 -22.46 -10.51
N VAL A 478 -25.77 -22.43 -11.42
CA VAL A 478 -25.85 -23.04 -12.75
C VAL A 478 -24.78 -24.12 -12.89
N ASP A 479 -25.23 -25.34 -13.21
CA ASP A 479 -24.35 -26.47 -13.51
C ASP A 479 -23.76 -26.35 -14.93
N VAL A 480 -22.51 -25.89 -15.00
CA VAL A 480 -21.76 -25.77 -16.25
C VAL A 480 -21.39 -27.14 -16.82
N LYS A 481 -21.19 -28.15 -15.97
CA LYS A 481 -20.82 -29.51 -16.38
C LYS A 481 -21.98 -30.14 -17.16
N GLU A 482 -23.20 -30.00 -16.67
CA GLU A 482 -24.39 -30.48 -17.35
C GLU A 482 -24.66 -29.73 -18.66
N LEU A 483 -24.53 -28.39 -18.67
CA LEU A 483 -24.73 -27.58 -19.88
C LEU A 483 -23.73 -27.91 -21.00
N LYS A 484 -22.46 -28.17 -20.65
CA LYS A 484 -21.43 -28.62 -21.60
C LYS A 484 -21.72 -30.04 -22.10
N ARG A 485 -22.13 -30.96 -21.21
CA ARG A 485 -22.51 -32.34 -21.58
C ARG A 485 -23.68 -32.35 -22.57
N LYS A 486 -24.69 -31.52 -22.33
CA LYS A 486 -25.86 -31.36 -23.22
C LYS A 486 -25.56 -30.55 -24.48
N LYS A 487 -24.32 -30.10 -24.69
CA LYS A 487 -23.89 -29.30 -25.85
C LYS A 487 -24.67 -27.98 -26.00
N ILE A 488 -25.25 -27.47 -24.91
CA ILE A 488 -25.97 -26.19 -24.86
C ILE A 488 -24.96 -25.05 -24.73
N MET A 489 -23.92 -25.25 -23.93
CA MET A 489 -22.81 -24.30 -23.74
C MET A 489 -21.57 -24.80 -24.48
N LYS A 490 -21.44 -24.45 -25.76
CA LYS A 490 -20.28 -24.77 -26.60
C LYS A 490 -19.41 -23.54 -26.79
N ASP A 491 -18.14 -23.64 -26.43
CA ASP A 491 -17.12 -22.61 -26.68
C ASP A 491 -17.42 -21.21 -26.11
N THR A 492 -18.43 -21.08 -25.25
CA THR A 492 -18.82 -19.86 -24.55
C THR A 492 -18.46 -19.90 -23.06
N LEU A 493 -18.26 -18.72 -22.46
CA LEU A 493 -18.07 -18.52 -21.02
C LEU A 493 -19.37 -18.27 -20.27
N PHE A 494 -20.45 -17.94 -20.98
CA PHE A 494 -21.73 -17.56 -20.39
C PHE A 494 -22.77 -18.67 -20.53
N SER A 495 -23.45 -18.96 -19.42
CA SER A 495 -24.64 -19.81 -19.42
C SER A 495 -25.83 -19.08 -20.05
N PRO A 496 -26.77 -19.80 -20.71
CA PRO A 496 -27.96 -19.18 -21.30
C PRO A 496 -28.75 -18.33 -20.30
N LEU A 497 -28.87 -18.80 -19.05
CA LEU A 497 -29.56 -18.09 -17.97
C LEU A 497 -28.87 -16.76 -17.62
N LEU A 498 -27.53 -16.73 -17.57
CA LEU A 498 -26.79 -15.48 -17.33
C LEU A 498 -27.05 -14.47 -18.45
N VAL A 499 -27.01 -14.91 -19.70
CA VAL A 499 -27.26 -14.05 -20.86
C VAL A 499 -28.69 -13.51 -20.86
N GLU A 500 -29.67 -14.35 -20.53
CA GLU A 500 -31.07 -13.96 -20.37
C GLU A 500 -31.24 -12.86 -19.32
N LYS A 501 -30.70 -13.07 -18.11
CA LYS A 501 -30.83 -12.11 -17.01
C LYS A 501 -30.10 -10.79 -17.29
N VAL A 502 -28.94 -10.84 -17.92
CA VAL A 502 -28.23 -9.63 -18.37
C VAL A 502 -29.07 -8.88 -19.41
N ARG A 503 -29.69 -9.57 -20.38
CA ARG A 503 -30.56 -8.94 -21.38
C ARG A 503 -31.78 -8.27 -20.74
N GLU A 504 -32.41 -8.92 -19.78
CA GLU A 504 -33.53 -8.35 -19.02
C GLU A 504 -33.13 -7.10 -18.21
N ALA A 505 -31.94 -7.10 -17.61
CA ALA A 505 -31.43 -5.93 -16.89
C ALA A 505 -31.21 -4.75 -17.85
N LEU A 506 -30.52 -5.01 -18.97
CA LEU A 506 -30.21 -3.99 -19.97
C LEU A 506 -31.47 -3.41 -20.62
N SER A 507 -32.51 -4.20 -20.86
CA SER A 507 -33.77 -3.71 -21.42
C SER A 507 -34.53 -2.78 -20.47
N ARG A 508 -34.28 -2.87 -19.16
CA ARG A 508 -34.80 -1.96 -18.12
C ARG A 508 -33.90 -0.75 -17.87
N GLY A 509 -32.81 -0.59 -18.63
CA GLY A 509 -31.81 0.46 -18.38
C GLY A 509 -30.97 0.23 -17.12
N GLU A 510 -30.96 -1.00 -16.60
CA GLU A 510 -30.16 -1.41 -15.45
C GLU A 510 -28.78 -1.92 -15.91
N GLN A 511 -27.86 -2.10 -14.96
CA GLN A 511 -26.47 -2.49 -15.21
C GLN A 511 -26.16 -3.89 -14.71
N ALA A 512 -25.12 -4.50 -15.28
CA ALA A 512 -24.63 -5.83 -14.89
C ALA A 512 -23.13 -5.82 -14.55
N ILE A 513 -22.75 -6.68 -13.61
CA ILE A 513 -21.35 -6.93 -13.24
C ILE A 513 -20.99 -8.39 -13.56
N LEU A 514 -19.86 -8.60 -14.25
CA LEU A 514 -19.34 -9.92 -14.57
C LEU A 514 -18.01 -10.14 -13.84
N PHE A 515 -17.99 -11.08 -12.91
CA PHE A 515 -16.85 -11.39 -12.08
C PHE A 515 -16.12 -12.65 -12.55
N GLN A 516 -14.81 -12.49 -12.75
CA GLN A 516 -13.89 -13.59 -13.06
C GLN A 516 -12.65 -13.46 -12.18
N ASN A 517 -12.34 -14.52 -11.42
CA ASN A 517 -11.11 -14.54 -10.64
C ASN A 517 -9.91 -14.90 -11.53
N ARG A 518 -8.95 -13.98 -11.68
CA ARG A 518 -7.77 -14.12 -12.56
C ARG A 518 -6.52 -14.66 -11.84
N ARG A 519 -6.55 -14.99 -10.54
CA ARG A 519 -5.35 -15.49 -9.86
C ARG A 519 -4.99 -16.92 -10.34
N GLY A 520 -4.05 -17.02 -11.29
CA GLY A 520 -3.38 -18.30 -11.60
C GLY A 520 -3.16 -18.63 -13.08
N PHE A 521 -3.79 -17.96 -14.03
CA PHE A 521 -3.60 -18.23 -15.46
C PHE A 521 -3.31 -16.94 -16.21
N ALA A 522 -2.03 -16.59 -16.31
CA ALA A 522 -1.58 -15.55 -17.21
C ALA A 522 -1.75 -16.07 -18.66
N PRO A 523 -2.17 -15.22 -19.63
CA PRO A 523 -2.28 -15.64 -21.01
C PRO A 523 -0.93 -16.18 -21.47
N MET A 524 -0.89 -17.45 -21.83
CA MET A 524 0.30 -18.15 -22.30
C MET A 524 0.05 -18.66 -23.70
N ILE A 525 1.12 -18.82 -24.46
CA ILE A 525 1.05 -19.41 -25.79
C ILE A 525 1.37 -20.90 -25.68
N GLU A 526 0.62 -21.72 -26.39
CA GLU A 526 0.87 -23.14 -26.54
C GLU A 526 0.84 -23.49 -28.04
N CYS A 527 1.80 -24.27 -28.53
CA CYS A 527 1.75 -24.79 -29.89
C CYS A 527 0.62 -25.82 -30.02
N ARG A 528 -0.22 -25.70 -31.05
CA ARG A 528 -1.31 -26.69 -31.28
C ARG A 528 -0.79 -28.05 -31.70
N GLY A 529 0.33 -28.10 -32.43
CA GLY A 529 0.87 -29.35 -32.97
C GLY A 529 1.55 -30.23 -31.92
N CYS A 530 2.37 -29.64 -31.04
CA CYS A 530 3.19 -30.41 -30.09
C CYS A 530 3.04 -29.99 -28.62
N GLY A 531 2.19 -29.00 -28.30
CA GLY A 531 1.99 -28.55 -26.93
C GLY A 531 3.14 -27.72 -26.35
N TRP A 532 4.12 -27.28 -27.16
CA TRP A 532 5.23 -26.44 -26.69
C TRP A 532 4.73 -25.13 -26.08
N VAL A 533 5.25 -24.78 -24.90
CA VAL A 533 4.96 -23.55 -24.17
C VAL A 533 6.28 -22.76 -23.99
N PRO A 534 6.30 -21.44 -24.25
CA PRO A 534 7.48 -20.63 -24.01
C PRO A 534 7.70 -20.42 -22.52
N HIS A 535 8.87 -20.80 -22.03
CA HIS A 535 9.29 -20.64 -20.63
C HIS A 535 10.33 -19.53 -20.48
N CYS A 536 10.41 -18.95 -19.29
CA CYS A 536 11.44 -17.99 -18.97
C CYS A 536 12.80 -18.68 -18.76
N VAL A 537 13.87 -18.10 -19.30
CA VAL A 537 15.24 -18.62 -19.09
C VAL A 537 15.74 -18.38 -17.66
N ASN A 538 15.25 -17.32 -17.01
CA ASN A 538 15.66 -16.91 -15.67
C ASN A 538 14.74 -17.43 -14.56
N CYS A 539 13.51 -17.82 -14.89
CA CYS A 539 12.49 -18.23 -13.92
C CYS A 539 11.84 -19.51 -14.43
N ASP A 540 11.54 -20.47 -13.55
CA ASP A 540 10.84 -21.69 -13.93
C ASP A 540 9.32 -21.44 -14.01
N VAL A 541 8.95 -20.58 -14.96
CA VAL A 541 7.57 -20.13 -15.20
C VAL A 541 7.33 -19.95 -16.69
N SER A 542 6.10 -20.20 -17.12
CA SER A 542 5.63 -19.88 -18.47
C SER A 542 5.61 -18.37 -18.69
N LEU A 543 5.94 -17.93 -19.91
CA LEU A 543 5.90 -16.51 -20.27
C LEU A 543 4.46 -16.05 -20.53
N THR A 544 4.15 -14.82 -20.09
CA THR A 544 2.86 -14.18 -20.31
C THR A 544 2.86 -13.44 -21.64
N TYR A 545 1.89 -13.69 -22.50
CA TYR A 545 1.77 -13.05 -23.80
C TYR A 545 0.99 -11.73 -23.72
N HIS A 546 1.64 -10.64 -24.10
CA HIS A 546 1.07 -9.29 -24.20
C HIS A 546 0.69 -9.00 -25.66
N LYS A 547 -0.60 -9.11 -25.98
CA LYS A 547 -1.15 -8.96 -27.36
C LYS A 547 -0.84 -7.59 -27.97
N ALA A 548 -0.94 -6.51 -27.19
CA ALA A 548 -0.72 -5.14 -27.65
C ALA A 548 0.69 -4.90 -28.23
N HIS A 549 1.69 -5.61 -27.71
CA HIS A 549 3.09 -5.48 -28.13
C HIS A 549 3.62 -6.72 -28.86
N ASN A 550 2.76 -7.72 -29.09
CA ASN A 550 3.12 -9.03 -29.64
C ASN A 550 4.39 -9.63 -28.97
N GLN A 551 4.43 -9.61 -27.64
CA GLN A 551 5.62 -9.95 -26.87
C GLN A 551 5.29 -10.85 -25.68
N LEU A 552 6.13 -11.84 -25.43
CA LEU A 552 6.09 -12.71 -24.25
C LEU A 552 6.95 -12.10 -23.15
N VAL A 553 6.41 -11.93 -21.94
CA VAL A 553 7.06 -11.25 -20.82
C VAL A 553 6.97 -12.12 -19.57
N CYS A 554 8.09 -12.25 -18.86
CA CYS A 554 8.13 -12.81 -17.51
C CYS A 554 7.87 -11.70 -16.50
N HIS A 555 6.77 -11.76 -15.75
CA HIS A 555 6.47 -10.76 -14.71
C HIS A 555 7.34 -10.85 -13.46
N TYR A 556 8.08 -11.95 -13.29
CA TYR A 556 8.98 -12.12 -12.15
C TYR A 556 10.36 -11.48 -12.34
N CYS A 557 10.92 -11.51 -13.57
CA CYS A 557 12.27 -11.00 -13.85
C CYS A 557 12.33 -9.96 -14.96
N GLY A 558 11.21 -9.67 -15.63
CA GLY A 558 11.17 -8.76 -16.78
C GLY A 558 11.79 -9.31 -18.06
N TYR A 559 12.17 -10.59 -18.12
CA TYR A 559 12.66 -11.21 -19.35
C TYR A 559 11.58 -11.13 -20.44
N THR A 560 11.98 -10.67 -21.62
CA THR A 560 11.07 -10.52 -22.74
C THR A 560 11.54 -11.35 -23.93
N TYR A 561 10.59 -12.01 -24.60
CA TYR A 561 10.82 -12.86 -25.76
C TYR A 561 9.78 -12.52 -26.83
N ARG A 562 10.16 -12.41 -28.09
CA ARG A 562 9.16 -12.22 -29.17
C ARG A 562 8.53 -13.57 -29.49
N LEU A 563 7.23 -13.57 -29.77
CA LEU A 563 6.55 -14.77 -30.24
C LEU A 563 7.20 -15.23 -31.57
N PRO A 564 7.80 -16.43 -31.65
CA PRO A 564 8.36 -16.92 -32.89
C PRO A 564 7.26 -17.20 -33.92
N GLN A 565 7.57 -17.02 -35.20
CA GLN A 565 6.62 -17.32 -36.30
C GLN A 565 6.41 -18.82 -36.51
N VAL A 566 7.38 -19.63 -36.09
CA VAL A 566 7.34 -21.10 -36.15
C VAL A 566 7.69 -21.68 -34.80
N CYS A 567 7.04 -22.78 -34.42
CA CYS A 567 7.33 -23.50 -33.19
C CYS A 567 8.78 -23.98 -33.19
N PRO A 568 9.58 -23.70 -32.15
CA PRO A 568 10.97 -24.13 -32.12
C PRO A 568 11.10 -25.66 -32.10
N GLU A 569 10.15 -26.36 -31.48
CA GLU A 569 10.09 -27.82 -31.33
C GLU A 569 9.62 -28.52 -32.62
N CYS A 570 8.36 -28.31 -33.03
CA CYS A 570 7.75 -29.06 -34.14
C CYS A 570 7.71 -28.33 -35.48
N LYS A 571 8.23 -27.09 -35.54
CA LYS A 571 8.18 -26.20 -36.72
C LYS A 571 6.77 -25.84 -37.23
N GLY A 572 5.70 -26.24 -36.53
CA GLY A 572 4.34 -25.82 -36.83
C GLY A 572 4.14 -24.30 -36.65
N THR A 573 3.26 -23.72 -37.46
CA THR A 573 2.92 -22.28 -37.42
C THR A 573 1.72 -21.96 -36.54
N GLU A 574 0.98 -22.98 -36.11
CA GLU A 574 -0.22 -22.80 -35.32
C GLU A 574 0.06 -22.74 -33.81
N PHE A 575 -0.14 -21.55 -33.25
CA PHE A 575 -0.14 -21.31 -31.81
C PHE A 575 -1.57 -21.03 -31.33
N LYS A 576 -1.96 -21.64 -30.21
CA LYS A 576 -3.18 -21.28 -29.47
C LYS A 576 -2.79 -20.50 -28.22
N MET A 577 -3.57 -19.47 -27.91
CA MET A 577 -3.49 -18.82 -26.61
C MET A 577 -4.28 -19.64 -25.59
N GLN A 578 -3.65 -19.94 -24.46
CA GLN A 578 -4.27 -20.54 -23.28
C GLN A 578 -4.28 -19.53 -22.14
N GLY A 579 -5.28 -19.61 -21.27
CA GLY A 579 -5.46 -18.62 -20.22
C GLY A 579 -6.12 -17.36 -20.79
N PHE A 580 -7.43 -17.31 -20.68
CA PHE A 580 -8.18 -16.13 -21.04
C PHE A 580 -8.63 -15.42 -19.76
N GLY A 581 -8.10 -14.22 -19.57
CA GLY A 581 -8.51 -13.32 -18.49
C GLY A 581 -9.84 -12.64 -18.79
N THR A 582 -10.07 -11.52 -18.14
CA THR A 582 -11.24 -10.66 -18.38
C THR A 582 -11.33 -10.12 -19.81
N GLU A 583 -10.28 -10.23 -20.64
CA GLU A 583 -10.26 -9.83 -22.06
C GLU A 583 -11.15 -10.71 -22.94
N LYS A 584 -11.13 -12.04 -22.76
CA LYS A 584 -12.06 -12.92 -23.51
C LYS A 584 -13.49 -12.71 -23.09
N VAL A 585 -13.70 -12.46 -21.80
CA VAL A 585 -15.02 -12.11 -21.27
C VAL A 585 -15.53 -10.86 -21.98
N GLU A 586 -14.67 -9.85 -22.18
CA GLU A 586 -14.98 -8.62 -22.92
C GLU A 586 -15.26 -8.87 -24.40
N GLU A 587 -14.37 -9.58 -25.10
CA GLU A 587 -14.54 -9.90 -26.52
C GLU A 587 -15.85 -10.70 -26.76
N GLU A 588 -16.14 -11.70 -25.91
CA GLU A 588 -17.32 -12.56 -26.06
C GLU A 588 -18.62 -11.84 -25.66
N ILE A 589 -18.62 -11.04 -24.58
CA ILE A 589 -19.82 -10.30 -24.19
C ILE A 589 -20.14 -9.16 -25.17
N ALA A 590 -19.12 -8.50 -25.72
CA ALA A 590 -19.30 -7.48 -26.76
C ALA A 590 -19.90 -8.09 -28.04
N GLY A 591 -19.53 -9.34 -28.36
CA GLY A 591 -20.16 -10.10 -29.44
C GLY A 591 -21.65 -10.39 -29.19
N GLN A 592 -22.04 -10.67 -27.94
CA GLN A 592 -23.44 -10.93 -27.59
C GLN A 592 -24.30 -9.66 -27.44
N PHE A 593 -23.69 -8.55 -27.04
CA PHE A 593 -24.35 -7.26 -26.81
C PHE A 593 -23.63 -6.10 -27.54
N PRO A 594 -23.69 -6.02 -28.89
CA PRO A 594 -22.89 -5.06 -29.66
C PRO A 594 -23.27 -3.59 -29.43
N ALA A 595 -24.50 -3.33 -29.01
CA ALA A 595 -25.04 -1.99 -28.78
C ALA A 595 -24.73 -1.44 -27.37
N VAL A 596 -24.03 -2.20 -26.53
CA VAL A 596 -23.86 -1.92 -25.10
C VAL A 596 -22.41 -1.57 -24.80
N LYS A 597 -22.18 -0.54 -23.98
CA LYS A 597 -20.81 -0.19 -23.57
C LYS A 597 -20.35 -1.12 -22.46
N VAL A 598 -19.28 -1.86 -22.75
CA VAL A 598 -18.59 -2.77 -21.83
C VAL A 598 -17.26 -2.13 -21.43
N GLU A 599 -16.91 -2.23 -20.15
CA GLU A 599 -15.60 -1.79 -19.67
C GLU A 599 -15.03 -2.80 -18.68
N ARG A 600 -13.69 -2.85 -18.59
CA ARG A 600 -12.96 -3.82 -17.79
C ARG A 600 -12.24 -3.13 -16.63
N LEU A 601 -12.42 -3.65 -15.42
CA LEU A 601 -11.74 -3.19 -14.21
C LEU A 601 -10.78 -4.29 -13.71
N ASP A 602 -9.54 -4.22 -14.15
CA ASP A 602 -8.47 -5.07 -13.66
C ASP A 602 -7.12 -4.33 -13.56
N PHE A 603 -6.07 -5.05 -13.17
CA PHE A 603 -4.75 -4.45 -12.97
C PHE A 603 -4.17 -3.80 -14.24
N ASP A 604 -4.52 -4.31 -15.43
CA ASP A 604 -3.96 -3.81 -16.69
C ASP A 604 -4.70 -2.55 -17.17
N THR A 605 -6.03 -2.48 -17.01
CA THR A 605 -6.80 -1.28 -17.37
C THR A 605 -6.74 -0.17 -16.32
N ALA A 606 -6.57 -0.52 -15.05
CA ALA A 606 -6.58 0.42 -13.93
C ALA A 606 -5.18 0.69 -13.33
N ARG A 607 -4.13 0.72 -14.16
CA ARG A 607 -2.75 1.00 -13.70
C ARG A 607 -2.61 2.39 -13.07
N THR A 608 -3.31 3.39 -13.59
CA THR A 608 -3.26 4.77 -13.09
C THR A 608 -4.49 5.10 -12.24
N ARG A 609 -4.32 6.01 -11.28
CA ARG A 609 -5.42 6.52 -10.43
C ARG A 609 -6.55 7.11 -11.27
N THR A 610 -6.20 7.93 -12.26
CA THR A 610 -7.15 8.57 -13.17
C THR A 610 -7.93 7.56 -14.00
N ALA A 611 -7.29 6.48 -14.49
CA ALA A 611 -8.00 5.43 -15.22
C ALA A 611 -9.01 4.69 -14.33
N TYR A 612 -8.59 4.30 -13.12
CA TYR A 612 -9.47 3.67 -12.14
C TYR A 612 -10.68 4.54 -11.80
N GLU A 613 -10.45 5.81 -11.43
CA GLU A 613 -11.51 6.77 -11.09
C GLU A 613 -12.46 7.03 -12.26
N ARG A 614 -11.93 7.10 -13.50
CA ARG A 614 -12.75 7.25 -14.70
C ARG A 614 -13.69 6.06 -14.90
N ILE A 615 -13.18 4.83 -14.87
CA ILE A 615 -13.97 3.60 -15.08
C ILE A 615 -15.11 3.54 -14.04
N ILE A 616 -14.80 3.79 -12.78
CA ILE A 616 -15.79 3.80 -11.69
C ILE A 616 -16.82 4.90 -11.89
N SER A 617 -16.40 6.13 -12.22
CA SER A 617 -17.32 7.25 -12.43
C SER A 617 -18.21 7.06 -13.66
N ASP A 618 -17.68 6.49 -14.74
CA ASP A 618 -18.43 6.22 -15.96
C ASP A 618 -19.47 5.12 -15.73
N PHE A 619 -19.14 4.08 -14.95
CA PHE A 619 -20.11 3.06 -14.56
C PHE A 619 -21.18 3.63 -13.61
N GLU A 620 -20.81 4.39 -12.59
CA GLU A 620 -21.76 5.01 -11.66
C GLU A 620 -22.75 5.96 -12.36
N LYS A 621 -22.28 6.74 -13.34
CA LYS A 621 -23.10 7.65 -14.16
C LYS A 621 -23.91 6.93 -15.24
N GLY A 622 -23.88 5.60 -15.29
CA GLY A 622 -24.62 4.80 -16.27
C GLY A 622 -24.09 4.87 -17.71
N LYS A 623 -22.90 5.44 -17.93
CA LYS A 623 -22.29 5.50 -19.28
C LYS A 623 -21.84 4.13 -19.75
N THR A 624 -21.39 3.28 -18.82
CA THR A 624 -21.00 1.89 -19.05
C THR A 624 -22.08 1.00 -18.45
N GLN A 625 -22.62 0.02 -19.19
CA GLN A 625 -23.72 -0.83 -18.68
C GLN A 625 -23.26 -2.20 -18.19
N ILE A 626 -22.15 -2.72 -18.72
CA ILE A 626 -21.55 -3.98 -18.26
C ILE A 626 -20.14 -3.71 -17.76
N LEU A 627 -19.88 -4.06 -16.51
CA LEU A 627 -18.54 -3.96 -15.91
C LEU A 627 -17.97 -5.36 -15.67
N ILE A 628 -16.87 -5.67 -16.33
CA ILE A 628 -16.15 -6.92 -16.13
C ILE A 628 -14.99 -6.67 -15.18
N GLY A 629 -14.77 -7.56 -14.22
CA GLY A 629 -13.60 -7.37 -13.37
C GLY A 629 -13.27 -8.55 -12.48
N THR A 630 -12.20 -8.33 -11.72
CA THR A 630 -11.62 -9.30 -10.80
C THR A 630 -11.92 -8.89 -9.36
N GLN A 631 -11.07 -9.28 -8.41
CA GLN A 631 -11.16 -8.91 -7.00
C GLN A 631 -11.23 -7.39 -6.73
N MET A 632 -10.94 -6.53 -7.72
CA MET A 632 -11.10 -5.08 -7.60
C MET A 632 -12.56 -4.62 -7.55
N LEU A 633 -13.50 -5.40 -8.12
CA LEU A 633 -14.93 -5.06 -8.12
C LEU A 633 -15.63 -5.28 -6.78
N SER A 634 -15.05 -6.13 -5.93
CA SER A 634 -15.70 -6.56 -4.71
C SER A 634 -15.59 -5.51 -3.60
N LYS A 635 -14.72 -4.49 -3.72
CA LYS A 635 -14.32 -3.64 -2.60
C LYS A 635 -14.89 -2.23 -2.70
N GLY A 636 -15.48 -1.72 -1.61
CA GLY A 636 -15.71 -0.27 -1.38
C GLY A 636 -16.58 0.51 -2.39
N LEU A 637 -17.11 -0.13 -3.43
CA LEU A 637 -17.81 0.53 -4.54
C LEU A 637 -19.33 0.38 -4.44
N ASP A 638 -20.06 1.49 -4.53
CA ASP A 638 -21.52 1.53 -4.39
C ASP A 638 -22.23 1.69 -5.75
N PHE A 639 -22.68 0.54 -6.27
CA PHE A 639 -23.52 0.33 -7.47
C PHE A 639 -25.01 0.66 -7.32
N GLY A 640 -25.48 1.89 -7.57
CA GLY A 640 -26.91 2.22 -7.47
C GLY A 640 -27.84 1.43 -8.41
N ASN A 641 -27.41 1.19 -9.67
CA ASN A 641 -28.24 0.63 -10.75
C ASN A 641 -27.89 -0.82 -11.15
N VAL A 642 -27.16 -1.56 -10.30
CA VAL A 642 -26.75 -2.93 -10.61
C VAL A 642 -27.83 -3.93 -10.17
N SER A 643 -28.45 -4.61 -11.13
CA SER A 643 -29.48 -5.63 -10.85
C SER A 643 -29.00 -7.06 -11.05
N VAL A 644 -27.96 -7.29 -11.86
CA VAL A 644 -27.42 -8.62 -12.16
C VAL A 644 -25.92 -8.71 -11.90
N VAL A 645 -25.51 -9.79 -11.24
CA VAL A 645 -24.10 -10.14 -11.05
C VAL A 645 -23.85 -11.57 -11.55
N GLY A 646 -22.90 -11.75 -12.45
CA GLY A 646 -22.50 -13.06 -12.96
C GLY A 646 -21.13 -13.49 -12.42
N ILE A 647 -21.08 -14.58 -11.66
CA ILE A 647 -19.81 -15.24 -11.26
C ILE A 647 -19.52 -16.32 -12.28
N LEU A 648 -18.53 -16.08 -13.14
CA LEU A 648 -18.31 -16.90 -14.34
C LEU A 648 -17.69 -18.27 -14.05
N SER A 649 -16.87 -18.38 -13.00
CA SER A 649 -16.33 -19.65 -12.53
C SER A 649 -16.04 -19.62 -11.02
N ALA A 650 -16.88 -20.31 -10.26
CA ALA A 650 -16.62 -20.55 -8.83
C ALA A 650 -15.50 -21.57 -8.60
N ASP A 651 -15.30 -22.52 -9.53
CA ASP A 651 -14.30 -23.59 -9.40
C ASP A 651 -12.87 -23.03 -9.26
N SER A 652 -12.57 -21.95 -9.98
CA SER A 652 -11.26 -21.28 -9.94
C SER A 652 -10.91 -20.69 -8.57
N LEU A 653 -11.91 -20.34 -7.77
CA LEU A 653 -11.74 -19.82 -6.42
C LEU A 653 -11.52 -20.95 -5.41
N MET A 654 -12.29 -22.04 -5.54
CA MET A 654 -12.30 -23.16 -4.59
C MET A 654 -11.05 -24.04 -4.75
N ASN A 655 -10.66 -24.35 -5.98
CA ASN A 655 -9.57 -25.30 -6.27
C ASN A 655 -8.17 -24.66 -6.25
N PHE A 656 -8.01 -23.52 -5.57
CA PHE A 656 -6.71 -22.88 -5.40
C PHE A 656 -5.89 -23.66 -4.34
N PRO A 657 -4.62 -24.01 -4.58
CA PRO A 657 -3.83 -24.88 -3.69
C PRO A 657 -3.33 -24.14 -2.43
N ASP A 658 -4.28 -23.77 -1.56
CA ASP A 658 -4.09 -23.03 -0.32
C ASP A 658 -5.18 -23.44 0.67
N PHE A 659 -4.81 -23.68 1.93
CA PHE A 659 -5.78 -24.08 2.95
C PHE A 659 -6.82 -22.98 3.26
N ARG A 660 -6.57 -21.72 2.87
CA ARG A 660 -7.53 -20.62 2.97
C ARG A 660 -8.41 -20.45 1.72
N ALA A 661 -8.30 -21.33 0.72
CA ALA A 661 -9.04 -21.19 -0.53
C ALA A 661 -10.56 -21.13 -0.33
N HIS A 662 -11.13 -22.04 0.47
CA HIS A 662 -12.58 -22.06 0.73
C HIS A 662 -13.08 -20.81 1.47
N GLU A 663 -12.34 -20.34 2.48
CA GLU A 663 -12.63 -19.08 3.18
C GLU A 663 -12.67 -17.90 2.19
N ARG A 664 -11.62 -17.74 1.38
CA ARG A 664 -11.52 -16.65 0.41
C ARG A 664 -12.57 -16.75 -0.68
N ALA A 665 -12.86 -17.96 -1.14
CA ALA A 665 -13.89 -18.22 -2.14
C ALA A 665 -15.27 -17.79 -1.62
N TYR A 666 -15.62 -18.17 -0.39
CA TYR A 666 -16.85 -17.73 0.27
C TYR A 666 -16.94 -16.21 0.38
N GLN A 667 -15.91 -15.58 0.96
CA GLN A 667 -15.84 -14.12 1.16
C GLN A 667 -16.04 -13.37 -0.15
N LEU A 668 -15.29 -13.74 -1.20
CA LEU A 668 -15.38 -13.08 -2.50
C LEU A 668 -16.75 -13.28 -3.16
N MET A 669 -17.30 -14.49 -3.14
CA MET A 669 -18.62 -14.76 -3.74
C MET A 669 -19.72 -13.97 -3.04
N VAL A 670 -19.73 -13.92 -1.70
CA VAL A 670 -20.72 -13.16 -0.92
C VAL A 670 -20.54 -11.65 -1.12
N GLN A 671 -19.30 -11.14 -1.12
CA GLN A 671 -19.01 -9.72 -1.27
C GLN A 671 -19.41 -9.22 -2.67
N VAL A 672 -19.13 -10.01 -3.71
CA VAL A 672 -19.53 -9.73 -5.10
C VAL A 672 -21.06 -9.83 -5.25
N SER A 673 -21.69 -10.83 -4.63
CA SER A 673 -23.15 -10.96 -4.61
C SER A 673 -23.82 -9.74 -3.98
N GLY A 674 -23.24 -9.20 -2.91
CA GLY A 674 -23.73 -7.99 -2.23
C GLY A 674 -23.70 -6.71 -3.07
N ARG A 675 -23.17 -6.74 -4.30
CA ARG A 675 -23.22 -5.62 -5.25
C ARG A 675 -24.52 -5.59 -6.05
N ALA A 676 -25.31 -6.68 -6.07
CA ALA A 676 -26.61 -6.74 -6.72
C ALA A 676 -27.75 -6.27 -5.80
N GLY A 677 -28.61 -5.39 -6.31
CA GLY A 677 -29.89 -5.00 -5.69
C GLY A 677 -29.76 -3.94 -4.60
N ARG A 678 -30.42 -2.78 -4.80
CA ARG A 678 -30.51 -1.67 -3.83
C ARG A 678 -31.84 -0.91 -3.93
N ARG A 679 -32.23 -0.31 -2.79
CA ARG A 679 -33.40 0.55 -2.51
C ARG A 679 -34.78 -0.11 -2.67
N ASP A 680 -35.14 -0.65 -3.84
CA ASP A 680 -36.52 -1.14 -4.07
C ASP A 680 -36.62 -2.50 -4.80
N LYS A 681 -35.51 -3.04 -5.33
CA LYS A 681 -35.52 -4.27 -6.14
C LYS A 681 -34.52 -5.31 -5.65
N ARG A 682 -34.95 -6.57 -5.62
CA ARG A 682 -34.09 -7.72 -5.33
C ARG A 682 -33.19 -8.00 -6.54
N GLY A 683 -31.89 -7.90 -6.36
CA GLY A 683 -30.91 -8.27 -7.40
C GLY A 683 -30.80 -9.78 -7.58
N THR A 684 -30.31 -10.19 -8.74
CA THR A 684 -30.07 -11.61 -9.08
C THR A 684 -28.58 -11.86 -9.29
N VAL A 685 -28.08 -12.94 -8.73
CA VAL A 685 -26.70 -13.40 -8.89
C VAL A 685 -26.72 -14.76 -9.57
N ILE A 686 -26.00 -14.90 -10.68
CA ILE A 686 -25.83 -16.17 -11.37
C ILE A 686 -24.45 -16.72 -11.06
N LEU A 687 -24.40 -17.86 -10.38
CA LEU A 687 -23.17 -18.54 -9.99
C LEU A 687 -22.93 -19.75 -10.89
N GLN A 688 -21.92 -19.69 -11.74
CA GLN A 688 -21.56 -20.79 -12.64
C GLN A 688 -20.46 -21.65 -12.01
N THR A 689 -20.69 -22.97 -11.94
CA THR A 689 -19.76 -23.95 -11.37
C THR A 689 -19.85 -25.30 -12.07
N THR A 690 -18.78 -26.08 -12.08
CA THR A 690 -18.80 -27.48 -12.52
C THR A 690 -19.14 -28.45 -11.38
N GLN A 691 -19.21 -27.94 -10.16
CA GLN A 691 -19.47 -28.67 -8.92
C GLN A 691 -20.61 -28.01 -8.12
N PRO A 692 -21.87 -28.05 -8.60
CA PRO A 692 -23.00 -27.41 -7.91
C PRO A 692 -23.29 -28.00 -6.53
N GLU A 693 -23.04 -29.30 -6.34
CA GLU A 693 -23.26 -30.03 -5.08
C GLU A 693 -22.19 -29.77 -4.01
N HIS A 694 -21.15 -28.98 -4.31
CA HIS A 694 -20.10 -28.70 -3.34
C HIS A 694 -20.68 -27.93 -2.13
N PRO A 695 -20.43 -28.36 -0.87
CA PRO A 695 -21.07 -27.76 0.32
C PRO A 695 -20.93 -26.24 0.41
N LEU A 696 -19.76 -25.71 0.01
CA LEU A 696 -19.50 -24.27 -0.02
C LEU A 696 -20.49 -23.48 -0.88
N ILE A 697 -20.97 -24.04 -2.00
CA ILE A 697 -21.92 -23.38 -2.90
C ILE A 697 -23.27 -23.20 -2.19
N ARG A 698 -23.76 -24.25 -1.53
CA ARG A 698 -24.97 -24.18 -0.70
C ARG A 698 -24.83 -23.13 0.41
N MET A 699 -23.68 -23.10 1.08
CA MET A 699 -23.42 -22.10 2.14
C MET A 699 -23.43 -20.67 1.59
N VAL A 700 -22.91 -20.45 0.38
CA VAL A 700 -22.96 -19.14 -0.29
C VAL A 700 -24.41 -18.76 -0.63
N GLN A 701 -25.19 -19.69 -1.20
CA GLN A 701 -26.60 -19.44 -1.58
C GLN A 701 -27.47 -19.00 -0.41
N HIS A 702 -27.24 -19.56 0.78
CA HIS A 702 -28.01 -19.25 1.99
C HIS A 702 -27.31 -18.26 2.93
N PHE A 703 -26.18 -17.67 2.52
CA PHE A 703 -25.38 -16.77 3.35
C PHE A 703 -25.02 -17.38 4.73
N ALA A 704 -24.76 -18.69 4.76
CA ALA A 704 -24.51 -19.47 5.97
C ALA A 704 -23.05 -19.35 6.45
N TYR A 705 -22.64 -18.13 6.85
CA TYR A 705 -21.26 -17.85 7.27
C TYR A 705 -20.85 -18.69 8.49
N LYS A 706 -21.72 -18.81 9.50
CA LYS A 706 -21.45 -19.58 10.73
C LYS A 706 -21.21 -21.07 10.43
N GLU A 707 -21.93 -21.63 9.46
CA GLU A 707 -21.76 -23.01 9.00
C GLU A 707 -20.41 -23.21 8.31
N MET A 708 -20.06 -22.31 7.39
CA MET A 708 -18.76 -22.31 6.69
C MET A 708 -17.59 -22.23 7.69
N VAL A 709 -17.67 -21.32 8.66
CA VAL A 709 -16.62 -21.16 9.68
C VAL A 709 -16.49 -22.41 10.55
N SER A 710 -17.59 -23.02 10.98
CA SER A 710 -17.57 -24.24 11.79
C SER A 710 -16.88 -25.39 11.06
N LEU A 711 -17.23 -25.62 9.78
CA LEU A 711 -16.61 -26.64 8.95
C LEU A 711 -15.10 -26.38 8.78
N GLN A 712 -14.73 -25.16 8.43
CA GLN A 712 -13.33 -24.78 8.22
C GLN A 712 -12.50 -24.85 9.51
N LEU A 713 -13.04 -24.45 10.66
CA LEU A 713 -12.34 -24.57 11.94
C LEU A 713 -12.08 -26.03 12.31
N SER A 714 -13.03 -26.93 12.05
CA SER A 714 -12.86 -28.37 12.26
C SER A 714 -11.68 -28.91 11.42
N GLU A 715 -11.66 -28.64 10.12
CA GLU A 715 -10.57 -29.05 9.23
C GLU A 715 -9.23 -28.46 9.67
N ARG A 716 -9.18 -27.16 10.00
CA ARG A 716 -7.95 -26.49 10.41
C ARG A 716 -7.40 -26.99 11.74
N SER A 717 -8.27 -27.40 12.67
CA SER A 717 -7.85 -28.06 13.90
C SER A 717 -7.17 -29.40 13.60
N MET A 718 -7.81 -30.25 12.78
CA MET A 718 -7.27 -31.57 12.40
C MET A 718 -5.90 -31.49 11.73
N PHE A 719 -5.72 -30.51 10.83
CA PHE A 719 -4.47 -30.36 10.07
C PHE A 719 -3.46 -29.38 10.69
N ARG A 720 -3.67 -28.93 11.94
CA ARG A 720 -2.77 -28.01 12.66
C ARG A 720 -2.53 -26.70 11.89
N TYR A 721 -3.59 -26.01 11.49
CA TYR A 721 -3.58 -24.72 10.77
C TYR A 721 -4.09 -23.54 11.64
N PRO A 722 -3.84 -22.28 11.23
CA PRO A 722 -4.41 -21.10 11.88
C PRO A 722 -5.95 -21.14 11.88
N PRO A 723 -6.64 -20.83 12.99
CA PRO A 723 -6.15 -20.05 14.13
C PRO A 723 -5.77 -20.89 15.35
N TYR A 724 -5.40 -22.17 15.19
CA TYR A 724 -4.92 -23.00 16.31
C TYR A 724 -3.38 -23.04 16.38
N TYR A 725 -2.75 -23.00 15.19
CA TYR A 725 -1.30 -22.98 15.02
C TYR A 725 -0.87 -21.74 14.24
N ARG A 726 0.28 -21.17 14.59
CA ARG A 726 1.02 -20.21 13.79
C ARG A 726 1.81 -20.93 12.71
N LEU A 727 1.79 -20.38 11.50
CA LEU A 727 2.63 -20.86 10.40
C LEU A 727 3.81 -19.92 10.20
N ILE A 728 5.01 -20.49 10.05
CA ILE A 728 6.20 -19.74 9.65
C ILE A 728 6.85 -20.48 8.48
N VAL A 729 7.00 -19.80 7.35
CA VAL A 729 7.64 -20.37 6.16
C VAL A 729 9.05 -19.82 6.03
N LEU A 730 10.04 -20.69 6.13
CA LEU A 730 11.42 -20.36 5.79
C LEU A 730 11.57 -20.55 4.29
N ILE A 731 12.01 -19.51 3.61
CA ILE A 731 12.26 -19.51 2.17
C ILE A 731 13.76 -19.35 1.96
N LEU A 732 14.38 -20.41 1.46
CA LEU A 732 15.79 -20.44 1.12
C LEU A 732 15.93 -20.26 -0.39
N ARG A 733 16.80 -19.36 -0.82
CA ARG A 733 17.06 -19.07 -2.23
C ARG A 733 18.56 -19.12 -2.52
N SER A 734 18.97 -19.72 -3.63
CA SER A 734 20.38 -19.75 -4.06
C SER A 734 20.49 -19.87 -5.58
N ARG A 735 21.59 -19.38 -6.16
CA ARG A 735 21.94 -19.67 -7.57
C ARG A 735 22.51 -21.07 -7.75
N ASN A 736 23.10 -21.65 -6.70
CA ASN A 736 23.62 -23.01 -6.70
C ASN A 736 22.55 -23.95 -6.13
N GLU A 737 21.99 -24.81 -6.99
CA GLU A 737 20.93 -25.76 -6.65
C GLU A 737 21.41 -26.89 -5.74
N GLU A 738 22.62 -27.42 -5.96
CA GLU A 738 23.20 -28.48 -5.13
C GLU A 738 23.41 -27.98 -3.69
N ALA A 739 24.05 -26.82 -3.54
CA ALA A 739 24.22 -26.18 -2.23
C ALA A 739 22.87 -25.88 -1.56
N LEU A 740 21.85 -25.47 -2.32
CA LEU A 740 20.51 -25.24 -1.77
C LEU A 740 19.87 -26.53 -1.27
N GLN A 741 19.97 -27.61 -2.04
CA GLN A 741 19.41 -28.91 -1.69
C GLN A 741 20.04 -29.45 -0.41
N GLU A 742 21.38 -29.50 -0.34
CA GLU A 742 22.13 -29.99 0.82
C GLU A 742 21.87 -29.13 2.06
N MET A 743 22.06 -27.81 1.93
CA MET A 743 21.98 -26.92 3.09
C MET A 743 20.53 -26.77 3.60
N SER A 744 19.53 -26.83 2.73
CA SER A 744 18.12 -26.82 3.18
C SER A 744 17.73 -28.10 3.90
N ALA A 745 18.28 -29.26 3.50
CA ALA A 745 18.09 -30.52 4.21
C ALA A 745 18.74 -30.48 5.60
N LEU A 746 19.99 -30.03 5.68
CA LEU A 746 20.71 -29.87 6.95
C LEU A 746 20.02 -28.88 7.89
N TYR A 747 19.55 -27.74 7.37
CA TYR A 747 18.80 -26.77 8.17
C TYR A 747 17.50 -27.39 8.71
N ALA A 748 16.75 -28.10 7.86
CA ALA A 748 15.53 -28.78 8.31
C ALA A 748 15.81 -29.85 9.38
N GLU A 749 16.92 -30.58 9.28
CA GLU A 749 17.34 -31.56 10.27
C GLU A 749 17.64 -30.91 11.63
N LYS A 750 18.45 -29.84 11.65
CA LYS A 750 18.73 -29.08 12.88
C LYS A 750 17.47 -28.49 13.50
N LEU A 751 16.54 -28.01 12.67
CA LEU A 751 15.23 -27.54 13.14
C LEU A 751 14.42 -28.69 13.74
N ARG A 752 14.37 -29.86 13.10
CA ARG A 752 13.66 -31.04 13.61
C ARG A 752 14.25 -31.52 14.94
N ALA A 753 15.56 -31.44 15.12
CA ALA A 753 16.21 -31.81 16.38
C ALA A 753 15.74 -30.95 17.57
N ARG A 754 15.35 -29.68 17.33
CA ARG A 754 14.87 -28.76 18.38
C ARG A 754 13.35 -28.65 18.47
N LEU A 755 12.65 -28.77 17.34
CA LEU A 755 11.21 -28.49 17.21
C LEU A 755 10.37 -29.75 16.93
N GLY A 756 10.99 -30.90 16.68
CA GLY A 756 10.32 -32.18 16.45
C GLY A 756 9.40 -32.16 15.21
N GLU A 757 8.20 -32.71 15.38
CA GLU A 757 7.17 -32.81 14.33
C GLU A 757 6.63 -31.46 13.82
N ARG A 758 7.00 -30.35 14.47
CA ARG A 758 6.57 -29.01 14.07
C ARG A 758 7.20 -28.55 12.75
N VAL A 759 8.17 -29.28 12.20
CA VAL A 759 8.93 -28.92 11.00
C VAL A 759 8.53 -29.80 9.82
N LEU A 760 8.07 -29.19 8.72
CA LEU A 760 7.73 -29.85 7.47
C LEU A 760 8.66 -29.41 6.34
N GLY A 761 8.99 -30.34 5.44
CA GLY A 761 9.93 -30.11 4.34
C GLY A 761 11.39 -30.44 4.69
N PRO A 762 12.37 -30.00 3.88
CA PRO A 762 12.25 -28.98 2.84
C PRO A 762 11.50 -29.48 1.60
N VAL A 763 10.68 -28.62 1.00
CA VAL A 763 9.94 -28.90 -0.24
C VAL A 763 10.31 -27.91 -1.33
N THR A 764 10.31 -28.37 -2.58
CA THR A 764 10.37 -27.47 -3.74
C THR A 764 8.97 -26.88 -3.95
N PRO A 765 8.81 -25.55 -3.95
CA PRO A 765 7.53 -24.92 -4.27
C PRO A 765 7.16 -25.14 -5.75
N PRO A 766 5.88 -24.95 -6.15
CA PRO A 766 5.45 -25.11 -7.53
C PRO A 766 6.25 -24.27 -8.55
N ILE A 767 6.71 -23.09 -8.14
CA ILE A 767 7.67 -22.29 -8.89
C ILE A 767 9.05 -22.53 -8.31
N THR A 768 9.84 -23.37 -8.99
CA THR A 768 11.12 -23.86 -8.46
C THR A 768 12.22 -22.80 -8.50
N ARG A 769 12.19 -21.89 -9.48
CA ARG A 769 13.23 -20.87 -9.72
C ARG A 769 12.65 -19.51 -10.08
N VAL A 770 13.19 -18.45 -9.47
CA VAL A 770 12.84 -17.06 -9.77
C VAL A 770 14.11 -16.20 -9.84
N GLN A 771 14.29 -15.42 -10.91
CA GLN A 771 15.44 -14.53 -11.10
C GLN A 771 16.79 -15.26 -10.91
N THR A 772 16.94 -16.43 -11.53
CA THR A 772 18.09 -17.36 -11.42
C THR A 772 18.29 -18.01 -10.05
N LEU A 773 17.44 -17.70 -9.07
CA LEU A 773 17.51 -18.28 -7.73
C LEU A 773 16.55 -19.46 -7.61
N HIS A 774 17.10 -20.65 -7.40
CA HIS A 774 16.34 -21.83 -7.00
C HIS A 774 15.78 -21.62 -5.60
N ILE A 775 14.60 -22.18 -5.31
CA ILE A 775 13.85 -21.93 -4.08
C ILE A 775 13.54 -23.25 -3.38
N LYS A 776 13.78 -23.29 -2.06
CA LYS A 776 13.29 -24.33 -1.15
C LYS A 776 12.50 -23.70 -0.02
N LYS A 777 11.48 -24.42 0.46
CA LYS A 777 10.65 -23.98 1.59
C LYS A 777 10.66 -25.00 2.72
N ILE A 778 10.77 -24.51 3.96
CA ILE A 778 10.53 -25.30 5.17
C ILE A 778 9.36 -24.63 5.89
N VAL A 779 8.38 -25.41 6.33
CA VAL A 779 7.17 -24.89 6.99
C VAL A 779 7.19 -25.31 8.45
N LEU A 780 7.08 -24.34 9.35
CA LEU A 780 6.93 -24.55 10.78
C LEU A 780 5.46 -24.40 11.18
N LYS A 781 4.96 -25.35 11.95
CA LYS A 781 3.63 -25.34 12.57
C LYS A 781 3.80 -25.27 14.08
N ILE A 782 3.54 -24.10 14.67
CA ILE A 782 3.81 -23.81 16.07
C ILE A 782 2.50 -23.51 16.80
N GLU A 783 2.27 -24.09 17.96
CA GLU A 783 1.10 -23.84 18.79
C GLU A 783 1.02 -22.34 19.17
N ILE A 784 -0.17 -21.74 19.16
CA ILE A 784 -0.30 -20.29 19.46
C ILE A 784 0.10 -19.94 20.91
N SER A 785 -0.01 -20.89 21.83
CA SER A 785 0.46 -20.75 23.21
C SER A 785 1.98 -20.61 23.31
N ALA A 786 2.74 -21.05 22.31
CA ALA A 786 4.19 -20.90 22.31
C ALA A 786 4.58 -19.45 21.99
N GLY A 787 5.41 -18.88 22.87
CA GLY A 787 5.97 -17.55 22.68
C GLY A 787 6.83 -17.46 21.42
N ILE A 788 6.76 -16.32 20.71
CA ILE A 788 7.58 -16.10 19.51
C ILE A 788 9.06 -15.85 19.85
N ALA A 789 9.35 -15.27 21.02
CA ALA A 789 10.72 -14.92 21.41
C ALA A 789 11.62 -16.17 21.59
N PRO A 790 11.24 -17.22 22.34
CA PRO A 790 12.04 -18.45 22.41
C PRO A 790 12.23 -19.12 21.05
N LEU A 791 11.19 -19.10 20.20
CA LEU A 791 11.28 -19.63 18.84
C LEU A 791 12.30 -18.84 18.00
N ARG A 792 12.28 -17.50 18.10
CA ARG A 792 13.23 -16.64 17.43
C ARG A 792 14.67 -16.95 17.86
N GLU A 793 14.93 -17.12 19.15
CA GLU A 793 16.25 -17.49 19.66
C GLU A 793 16.73 -18.83 19.08
N ILE A 794 15.83 -19.84 18.98
CA ILE A 794 16.15 -21.12 18.33
C ILE A 794 16.49 -20.91 16.85
N LEU A 795 15.69 -20.12 16.12
CA LEU A 795 15.89 -19.89 14.70
C LEU A 795 17.16 -19.10 14.40
N GLU A 796 17.45 -18.07 15.20
CA GLU A 796 18.68 -17.26 15.12
C GLU A 796 19.89 -18.11 15.50
N GLY A 797 19.83 -18.89 16.58
CA GLY A 797 20.91 -19.79 16.98
C GLY A 797 21.28 -20.80 15.89
N ILE A 798 20.27 -21.44 15.28
CA ILE A 798 20.51 -22.37 14.16
C ILE A 798 21.00 -21.61 12.93
N HIS A 799 20.48 -20.41 12.64
CA HIS A 799 20.97 -19.60 11.51
C HIS A 799 22.46 -19.27 11.67
N THR A 800 22.89 -18.85 12.85
CA THR A 800 24.29 -18.54 13.18
C THR A 800 25.17 -19.79 13.08
N GLU A 801 24.71 -20.94 13.58
CA GLU A 801 25.41 -22.21 13.39
C GLU A 801 25.58 -22.55 11.91
N MET A 802 24.52 -22.37 11.11
CA MET A 802 24.53 -22.62 9.67
C MET A 802 25.47 -21.65 8.93
N GLN A 803 25.65 -20.42 9.39
CA GLN A 803 26.64 -19.48 8.82
C GLN A 803 28.08 -19.97 8.93
N GLY A 804 28.39 -20.94 9.81
CA GLY A 804 29.69 -21.60 9.86
C GLY A 804 30.02 -22.41 8.59
N TYR A 805 29.00 -22.87 7.86
CA TYR A 805 29.17 -23.66 6.64
C TYR A 805 29.34 -22.74 5.42
N VAL A 806 30.46 -22.89 4.69
CA VAL A 806 30.78 -22.05 3.52
C VAL A 806 29.68 -22.05 2.44
N PRO A 807 29.07 -23.20 2.06
CA PRO A 807 27.98 -23.21 1.08
C PRO A 807 26.75 -22.43 1.53
N PHE A 808 26.45 -22.42 2.84
CA PHE A 808 25.29 -21.73 3.39
C PHE A 808 25.38 -20.20 3.28
N LYS A 809 26.60 -19.63 3.32
CA LYS A 809 26.80 -18.18 3.16
C LYS A 809 26.32 -17.63 1.81
N GLN A 810 26.13 -18.51 0.82
CA GLN A 810 25.63 -18.15 -0.51
C GLN A 810 24.09 -18.18 -0.59
N LEU A 811 23.41 -18.71 0.42
CA LEU A 811 21.96 -18.80 0.47
C LEU A 811 21.35 -17.53 1.05
N LEU A 812 20.27 -17.08 0.42
CA LEU A 812 19.39 -16.06 0.97
C LEU A 812 18.27 -16.75 1.74
N VAL A 813 18.24 -16.52 3.05
CA VAL A 813 17.21 -17.07 3.94
C VAL A 813 16.32 -15.94 4.42
N HIS A 814 15.00 -16.12 4.29
CA HIS A 814 14.03 -15.22 4.92
C HIS A 814 12.86 -15.99 5.50
N TYR A 815 12.25 -15.39 6.52
CA TYR A 815 11.09 -15.92 7.21
C TYR A 815 9.84 -15.17 6.74
N ASP A 816 8.76 -15.90 6.54
CA ASP A 816 7.41 -15.38 6.36
C ASP A 816 6.52 -15.91 7.48
N VAL A 817 6.30 -15.07 8.49
CA VAL A 817 5.46 -15.36 9.64
C VAL A 817 4.01 -15.01 9.30
N ASP A 818 3.08 -15.93 9.57
CA ASP A 818 1.67 -15.80 9.18
C ASP A 818 1.49 -15.51 7.68
N PRO A 819 1.90 -16.43 6.78
CA PRO A 819 1.63 -16.31 5.35
C PRO A 819 0.12 -16.24 5.08
N ALA A 820 -0.30 -15.50 4.05
CA ALA A 820 -1.70 -15.18 3.75
C ALA A 820 -2.19 -15.65 2.36
#